data_AF-L8IM92-F1
#
_entry.id   AF-L8IM92-F1
#
_cell.length_a   1.000
_cell.length_b   1.000
_cell.length_c   1.000
_cell.angle_alpha   90.00
_cell.angle_beta   90.00
_cell.angle_gamma   90.00
#
_symmetry.space_group_name_H-M   'P 1'
#
loop_
_entity.id
_entity.type
_entity.pdbx_description
1 polymer ?
#
loop_
_entity_poly.entity_id
_entity_poly.type
_entity_poly.pdbx_seq_one_letter_code
_entity_poly.pdbx_strand_id
1 'polypeptide(L)'
;QSWIPKIFKKKTCTTFVADPTDSGGSLCQCGHPRGAHPSVAVEDAFGAAVVTVWDSDLHTTEKPTDAFGDLDFLGAGRKISNFLRLSDRTDPATVYTLVTKVWGFRAPNLVVSVLGGSGGPILQTWLQDLLRRGLVRAAQSTGAWIVTGGLHKGIGRHVGAAVRDHQTASTGGSKVVAMGVAPWGVVRNRDTLTNPKGSFPARYRWRGDPEDGVQFPLDYNYSAFFLVDDGTHGRLGGENRFRLGFESYLAQQKTGVGGTGIDIPVLLLLIDGDEKMLKQIEDATQAQLPCLLVAGSGGAADCLAEILEDTLAPGSGGGRRREPRDLIKRFFPKGDPEVLQAQVERIMTRKELLTVYSTDDGPEEFETIVLRALVKACGSSEASAYLDELRLAVAWNRVDIAQSELFRGDIQWRSFHLEASLMDALLNDRPEFVRLLISHGLSLGHFLTPVRLAQLYNAAPPNSLIHNLLDQVSHGASTKAPALKPSEEPQFPKVGQVLRMLLGKTCAPTFPAGGTRRSDNSRENSFMLSDKAASGLMEAVPGQAPWSDLLLWALLLNRAQMALYFWEMGSNSVASALGASLLLRVLGRLETEAEEAARRKELAAKFEGLGVDLFGECYRSSEERSARLLLRRCPLWGDATCLQLATQADARAFFAQDGVQSLLTQKWWGEMDSTTPIWALVLAFFCPPLIYTDLITFRKSDEEPTQKDPMLDVDGDINGEGPVEATEPPEKMPLGVLRPPRRRDCCGGCLPRLRRWPQFWGAPVTAFMGNVVSYLLFLLLFARVLLIDFEPERPSVLELLLYFWAFTLLCEEFRQGLGSGLGSLAMGGPGTDSHRAPLRRRLQLYLSDAWNQCDLVALACFVLGVGCR
;
A
#
# COMPACT_ATOMS: atom_id res chain seq x y z
N GLN A 1 -33.38 20.01 16.68
CA GLN A 1 -33.30 20.37 15.25
C GLN A 1 -34.31 21.48 14.85
N SER A 2 -34.46 22.56 15.62
CA SER A 2 -35.50 23.62 15.40
C SER A 2 -35.27 24.52 14.17
N TRP A 3 -34.22 24.26 13.40
CA TRP A 3 -33.93 24.91 12.12
C TRP A 3 -34.50 24.14 10.92
N ILE A 4 -34.84 22.85 11.05
CA ILE A 4 -35.29 22.01 9.92
C ILE A 4 -36.51 22.62 9.20
N PRO A 5 -37.61 23.02 9.90
CA PRO A 5 -38.74 23.72 9.26
C PRO A 5 -38.43 25.13 8.72
N LYS A 6 -37.25 25.70 9.00
CA LYS A 6 -36.83 27.01 8.47
C LYS A 6 -36.11 26.90 7.13
N ILE A 7 -35.53 25.74 6.83
CA ILE A 7 -34.79 25.47 5.58
C ILE A 7 -35.64 24.57 4.67
N PHE A 8 -36.15 23.46 5.21
CA PHE A 8 -36.92 22.48 4.45
C PHE A 8 -38.41 22.84 4.41
N LYS A 9 -38.96 22.76 3.19
CA LYS A 9 -40.35 23.08 2.88
C LYS A 9 -41.09 21.83 2.39
N LYS A 10 -42.41 21.91 2.32
CA LYS A 10 -43.34 20.97 1.68
C LYS A 10 -44.20 21.71 0.65
N LYS A 11 -44.70 21.05 -0.39
CA LYS A 11 -45.71 21.62 -1.29
C LYS A 11 -47.12 21.38 -0.76
N THR A 12 -48.05 22.24 -1.13
CA THR A 12 -49.50 22.05 -0.91
C THR A 12 -50.26 22.64 -2.09
N CYS A 13 -51.21 21.87 -2.66
CA CYS A 13 -52.05 22.34 -3.75
C CYS A 13 -52.89 23.56 -3.31
N THR A 14 -52.91 24.59 -4.15
CA THR A 14 -53.59 25.87 -3.91
C THR A 14 -54.49 26.33 -5.07
N THR A 15 -54.72 25.47 -6.07
CA THR A 15 -55.70 25.73 -7.13
C THR A 15 -56.44 24.43 -7.44
N PHE A 16 -57.76 24.42 -7.29
CA PHE A 16 -58.59 23.29 -7.70
C PHE A 16 -58.79 23.31 -9.22
N VAL A 17 -58.13 22.39 -9.92
CA VAL A 17 -58.33 22.13 -11.36
C VAL A 17 -59.02 20.77 -11.48
N ALA A 18 -60.25 20.72 -11.96
CA ALA A 18 -61.04 19.48 -11.99
C ALA A 18 -60.38 18.40 -12.87
N ASP A 19 -60.35 17.15 -12.39
CA ASP A 19 -59.82 16.03 -13.18
C ASP A 19 -60.88 15.59 -14.22
N PRO A 20 -60.59 15.64 -15.53
CA PRO A 20 -61.56 15.29 -16.58
C PRO A 20 -61.91 13.79 -16.60
N THR A 21 -61.20 12.95 -15.83
CA THR A 21 -61.55 11.53 -15.67
C THR A 21 -62.57 11.28 -14.56
N ASP A 22 -62.80 12.24 -13.65
CA ASP A 22 -63.83 12.13 -12.61
C ASP A 22 -65.19 12.66 -13.11
N SER A 23 -66.11 11.74 -13.37
CA SER A 23 -67.49 12.06 -13.77
C SER A 23 -68.27 12.88 -12.75
N GLY A 24 -67.81 12.95 -11.49
CA GLY A 24 -68.39 13.78 -10.43
C GLY A 24 -67.76 15.17 -10.26
N GLY A 25 -66.65 15.50 -10.97
CA GLY A 25 -65.94 16.78 -10.83
C GLY A 25 -65.46 17.09 -9.40
N SER A 26 -65.24 16.04 -8.60
CA SER A 26 -64.97 16.07 -7.16
C SER A 26 -63.48 15.95 -6.84
N LEU A 27 -62.71 15.33 -7.73
CA LEU A 27 -61.26 15.20 -7.68
C LEU A 27 -60.59 16.35 -8.43
N CYS A 28 -59.49 16.85 -7.86
CA CYS A 28 -58.55 17.73 -8.54
C CYS A 28 -57.53 16.90 -9.32
N GLN A 29 -56.98 17.44 -10.41
CA GLN A 29 -55.88 16.85 -11.17
C GLN A 29 -54.58 16.66 -10.36
N CYS A 30 -54.47 17.18 -9.13
CA CYS A 30 -53.40 16.80 -8.20
C CYS A 30 -53.64 15.43 -7.50
N GLY A 31 -54.84 14.85 -7.62
CA GLY A 31 -55.25 13.60 -6.95
C GLY A 31 -55.89 13.81 -5.56
N HIS A 32 -55.98 15.03 -5.04
CA HIS A 32 -56.74 15.33 -3.82
C HIS A 32 -58.22 15.62 -4.13
N PRO A 33 -59.17 15.21 -3.26
CA PRO A 33 -60.57 15.63 -3.37
C PRO A 33 -60.74 17.12 -3.06
N ARG A 34 -61.83 17.72 -3.58
CA ARG A 34 -62.16 19.15 -3.41
C ARG A 34 -62.14 19.58 -1.93
N GLY A 35 -62.69 18.77 -1.04
CA GLY A 35 -62.72 19.04 0.41
C GLY A 35 -61.36 18.97 1.14
N ALA A 36 -60.29 18.50 0.49
CA ALA A 36 -58.93 18.53 1.04
C ALA A 36 -58.12 19.78 0.63
N HIS A 37 -58.69 20.65 -0.21
CA HIS A 37 -58.10 21.92 -0.60
C HIS A 37 -58.49 23.02 0.40
N PRO A 38 -57.63 24.03 0.67
CA PRO A 38 -58.03 25.20 1.45
C PRO A 38 -59.11 26.00 0.71
N SER A 39 -59.99 26.71 1.43
CA SER A 39 -61.15 27.40 0.80
C SER A 39 -60.74 28.31 -0.36
N VAL A 40 -59.67 29.09 -0.17
CA VAL A 40 -59.07 29.99 -1.16
C VAL A 40 -58.77 29.30 -2.50
N ALA A 41 -58.38 28.02 -2.48
CA ALA A 41 -58.09 27.25 -3.69
C ALA A 41 -59.36 26.80 -4.47
N VAL A 42 -60.53 27.04 -3.91
CA VAL A 42 -61.86 26.61 -4.38
C VAL A 42 -62.78 27.81 -4.63
N GLU A 43 -62.46 28.98 -4.06
CA GLU A 43 -63.28 30.21 -4.09
C GLU A 43 -62.99 31.11 -5.32
N ASP A 44 -61.80 31.06 -5.92
CA ASP A 44 -61.41 31.88 -7.08
C ASP A 44 -61.96 31.38 -8.44
N ALA A 45 -63.30 31.38 -8.56
CA ALA A 45 -64.04 30.94 -9.73
C ALA A 45 -63.77 31.74 -11.03
N PHE A 46 -63.12 32.91 -10.94
CA PHE A 46 -62.76 33.74 -12.11
C PHE A 46 -61.42 33.38 -12.76
N GLY A 47 -60.52 32.68 -12.06
CA GLY A 47 -59.24 32.22 -12.62
C GLY A 47 -59.29 30.75 -13.07
N ALA A 48 -59.93 29.89 -12.28
CA ALA A 48 -59.97 28.44 -12.51
C ALA A 48 -60.67 28.01 -13.81
N ALA A 49 -61.46 28.89 -14.44
CA ALA A 49 -62.15 28.62 -15.70
C ALA A 49 -61.24 28.61 -16.94
N VAL A 50 -59.99 29.07 -16.84
CA VAL A 50 -59.04 29.18 -17.97
C VAL A 50 -57.99 28.06 -17.96
N VAL A 51 -57.69 27.48 -16.80
CA VAL A 51 -56.64 26.46 -16.65
C VAL A 51 -57.22 25.05 -16.81
N THR A 52 -56.91 24.39 -17.93
CA THR A 52 -57.36 23.02 -18.21
C THR A 52 -56.37 21.93 -17.75
N VAL A 53 -55.12 22.29 -17.47
CA VAL A 53 -54.04 21.36 -17.11
C VAL A 53 -53.39 21.81 -15.80
N TRP A 54 -53.38 20.94 -14.80
CA TRP A 54 -52.69 21.18 -13.54
C TRP A 54 -51.18 20.94 -13.66
N ASP A 55 -50.44 21.82 -13.00
CA ASP A 55 -48.98 21.83 -12.96
C ASP A 55 -48.52 22.12 -11.51
N SER A 56 -47.57 21.32 -11.01
CA SER A 56 -47.10 21.41 -9.62
C SER A 56 -46.37 22.73 -9.31
N ASP A 57 -45.76 23.34 -10.31
CA ASP A 57 -44.87 24.50 -10.16
C ASP A 57 -45.61 25.85 -10.19
N LEU A 58 -46.81 25.87 -10.76
CA LEU A 58 -47.78 26.98 -10.78
C LEU A 58 -48.89 26.84 -9.72
N HIS A 59 -49.37 25.62 -9.45
CA HIS A 59 -50.61 25.40 -8.67
C HIS A 59 -50.39 24.89 -7.24
N THR A 60 -49.14 24.90 -6.75
CA THR A 60 -48.80 24.60 -5.36
C THR A 60 -48.07 25.75 -4.68
N THR A 61 -48.23 25.86 -3.36
CA THR A 61 -47.44 26.77 -2.50
C THR A 61 -46.53 25.98 -1.58
N GLU A 62 -45.29 26.46 -1.43
CA GLU A 62 -44.34 25.91 -0.47
C GLU A 62 -44.59 26.45 0.94
N LYS A 63 -44.61 25.56 1.93
CA LYS A 63 -44.82 25.88 3.36
C LYS A 63 -43.75 25.16 4.21
N PRO A 64 -43.44 25.61 5.44
CA PRO A 64 -42.51 24.91 6.34
C PRO A 64 -42.83 23.41 6.46
N THR A 65 -41.80 22.55 6.42
CA THR A 65 -42.00 21.10 6.53
C THR A 65 -42.55 20.72 7.91
N ASP A 66 -43.44 19.73 7.92
CA ASP A 66 -44.19 19.26 9.08
C ASP A 66 -43.99 17.77 9.37
N ALA A 67 -43.10 17.08 8.66
CA ALA A 67 -42.84 15.66 8.83
C ALA A 67 -41.33 15.40 8.74
N PHE A 68 -40.67 15.27 9.89
CA PHE A 68 -39.23 15.04 9.98
C PHE A 68 -38.85 14.39 11.31
N GLY A 69 -37.73 13.67 11.30
CA GLY A 69 -37.09 13.13 12.50
C GLY A 69 -36.66 11.69 12.32
N ASP A 70 -37.11 10.85 13.26
CA ASP A 70 -36.70 9.45 13.40
C ASP A 70 -37.91 8.53 13.30
N LEU A 71 -37.76 7.38 12.64
CA LEU A 71 -38.84 6.46 12.29
C LEU A 71 -38.59 5.08 12.93
N ASP A 72 -39.53 4.63 13.75
CA ASP A 72 -39.58 3.31 14.38
C ASP A 72 -40.66 2.44 13.71
N PHE A 73 -40.23 1.33 13.09
CA PHE A 73 -41.10 0.40 12.38
C PHE A 73 -41.71 -0.61 13.35
N LEU A 74 -43.00 -0.46 13.64
CA LEU A 74 -43.71 -1.31 14.60
C LEU A 74 -43.59 -2.80 14.23
N GLY A 75 -43.12 -3.59 15.20
CA GLY A 75 -42.92 -5.04 15.05
C GLY A 75 -41.71 -5.46 14.21
N ALA A 76 -40.85 -4.53 13.76
CA ALA A 76 -39.64 -4.86 12.99
C ALA A 76 -38.41 -5.19 13.88
N GLY A 77 -38.37 -4.68 15.12
CA GLY A 77 -37.32 -4.97 16.11
C GLY A 77 -35.92 -4.47 15.72
N ARG A 78 -35.82 -3.24 15.19
CA ARG A 78 -34.64 -2.74 14.46
C ARG A 78 -34.12 -1.40 14.95
N LYS A 79 -32.94 -1.03 14.43
CA LYS A 79 -32.42 0.34 14.51
C LYS A 79 -33.38 1.29 13.78
N ILE A 80 -33.54 2.47 14.37
CA ILE A 80 -34.29 3.61 13.86
C ILE A 80 -33.73 4.06 12.51
N SER A 81 -34.61 4.49 11.60
CA SER A 81 -34.26 5.14 10.33
C SER A 81 -34.55 6.65 10.41
N ASN A 82 -33.72 7.51 9.84
CA ASN A 82 -34.05 8.95 9.79
C ASN A 82 -35.03 9.25 8.64
N PHE A 83 -35.87 10.28 8.75
CA PHE A 83 -36.76 10.70 7.67
C PHE A 83 -36.95 12.23 7.59
N LEU A 84 -37.20 12.72 6.38
CA LEU A 84 -37.52 14.13 6.10
C LEU A 84 -38.49 14.24 4.91
N ARG A 85 -39.62 14.94 5.10
CA ARG A 85 -40.46 15.46 4.01
C ARG A 85 -39.86 16.75 3.45
N LEU A 86 -39.69 16.81 2.13
CA LEU A 86 -39.07 17.94 1.44
C LEU A 86 -39.77 18.23 0.09
N SER A 87 -39.74 19.48 -0.36
CA SER A 87 -40.25 19.93 -1.67
C SER A 87 -39.41 19.32 -2.80
N ASP A 88 -40.00 19.00 -3.94
CA ASP A 88 -39.27 18.59 -5.16
C ASP A 88 -38.26 19.65 -5.66
N ARG A 89 -38.48 20.91 -5.26
CA ARG A 89 -37.61 22.08 -5.52
C ARG A 89 -36.53 22.31 -4.45
N THR A 90 -36.37 21.43 -3.47
CA THR A 90 -35.39 21.60 -2.37
C THR A 90 -33.95 21.53 -2.89
N ASP A 91 -33.12 22.52 -2.54
CA ASP A 91 -31.69 22.55 -2.86
C ASP A 91 -30.95 21.30 -2.32
N PRO A 92 -30.35 20.47 -3.21
CA PRO A 92 -29.52 19.32 -2.85
C PRO A 92 -28.40 19.60 -1.84
N ALA A 93 -27.79 20.79 -1.85
CA ALA A 93 -26.68 21.11 -0.96
C ALA A 93 -27.11 21.12 0.52
N THR A 94 -28.33 21.59 0.80
CA THR A 94 -28.93 21.52 2.14
C THR A 94 -29.16 20.08 2.60
N VAL A 95 -29.54 19.19 1.67
CA VAL A 95 -29.79 17.77 1.94
C VAL A 95 -28.49 17.01 2.18
N TYR A 96 -27.47 17.19 1.33
CA TYR A 96 -26.15 16.58 1.54
C TYR A 96 -25.51 17.02 2.86
N THR A 97 -25.70 18.29 3.24
CA THR A 97 -25.26 18.83 4.54
C THR A 97 -26.00 18.19 5.72
N LEU A 98 -27.32 17.94 5.60
CA LEU A 98 -28.10 17.22 6.60
C LEU A 98 -27.59 15.77 6.77
N VAL A 99 -27.45 15.04 5.67
CA VAL A 99 -27.01 13.63 5.66
C VAL A 99 -25.64 13.46 6.33
N THR A 100 -24.68 14.30 5.95
CA THR A 100 -23.29 14.18 6.41
C THR A 100 -23.07 14.72 7.82
N LYS A 101 -23.63 15.89 8.16
CA LYS A 101 -23.34 16.59 9.43
C LYS A 101 -24.37 16.36 10.54
N VAL A 102 -25.58 15.90 10.21
CA VAL A 102 -26.72 15.86 11.15
C VAL A 102 -27.24 14.44 11.36
N TRP A 103 -27.32 13.63 10.30
CA TRP A 103 -27.55 12.18 10.41
C TRP A 103 -26.25 11.39 10.62
N GLY A 104 -25.09 12.01 10.36
CA GLY A 104 -23.76 11.45 10.66
C GLY A 104 -23.31 10.34 9.70
N PHE A 105 -23.93 10.22 8.53
CA PHE A 105 -23.46 9.30 7.49
C PHE A 105 -22.16 9.84 6.88
N ARG A 106 -21.12 9.00 6.80
CA ARG A 106 -19.87 9.36 6.10
C ARG A 106 -20.18 9.61 4.62
N ALA A 107 -19.50 10.59 4.02
CA ALA A 107 -19.55 10.81 2.57
C ALA A 107 -19.11 9.52 1.84
N PRO A 108 -19.77 9.15 0.73
CA PRO A 108 -19.55 7.88 0.06
C PRO A 108 -18.47 7.99 -1.02
N ASN A 109 -17.67 6.94 -1.20
CA ASN A 109 -16.71 6.87 -2.31
C ASN A 109 -17.35 6.47 -3.66
N LEU A 110 -18.66 6.18 -3.65
CA LEU A 110 -19.48 5.78 -4.80
C LEU A 110 -20.96 5.95 -4.43
N VAL A 111 -21.80 6.36 -5.37
CA VAL A 111 -23.26 6.29 -5.24
C VAL A 111 -23.81 5.38 -6.32
N VAL A 112 -24.53 4.33 -5.92
CA VAL A 112 -25.28 3.48 -6.85
C VAL A 112 -26.76 3.77 -6.71
N SER A 113 -27.34 4.36 -7.74
CA SER A 113 -28.76 4.72 -7.79
C SER A 113 -29.54 3.64 -8.53
N VAL A 114 -30.28 2.80 -7.81
CA VAL A 114 -31.07 1.72 -8.40
C VAL A 114 -32.40 2.27 -8.91
N LEU A 115 -32.55 2.25 -10.24
CA LEU A 115 -33.82 2.39 -10.94
C LEU A 115 -34.37 0.99 -11.26
N GLY A 116 -35.69 0.88 -11.38
CA GLY A 116 -36.27 -0.38 -11.83
C GLY A 116 -37.77 -0.49 -11.68
N GLY A 117 -38.32 -1.42 -12.45
CA GLY A 117 -39.75 -1.54 -12.68
C GLY A 117 -40.60 -1.72 -11.42
N SER A 118 -41.88 -1.37 -11.55
CA SER A 118 -42.92 -1.70 -10.57
C SER A 118 -43.39 -3.16 -10.65
N GLY A 119 -42.53 -4.04 -11.20
CA GLY A 119 -42.80 -5.40 -11.64
C GLY A 119 -43.25 -6.40 -10.57
N GLY A 120 -43.49 -7.63 -11.03
CA GLY A 120 -44.16 -8.67 -10.27
C GLY A 120 -43.50 -9.02 -8.93
N PRO A 121 -44.25 -9.60 -7.97
CA PRO A 121 -43.81 -9.77 -6.57
C PRO A 121 -42.68 -10.81 -6.36
N ILE A 122 -42.13 -11.39 -7.42
CA ILE A 122 -41.08 -12.42 -7.41
C ILE A 122 -39.99 -12.01 -8.40
N LEU A 123 -38.84 -11.56 -7.87
CA LEU A 123 -37.63 -11.29 -8.65
C LEU A 123 -36.92 -12.61 -9.00
N GLN A 124 -36.33 -12.70 -10.20
CA GLN A 124 -35.56 -13.88 -10.65
C GLN A 124 -34.41 -14.21 -9.68
N THR A 125 -34.06 -15.49 -9.54
CA THR A 125 -33.10 -15.96 -8.52
C THR A 125 -31.70 -15.40 -8.70
N TRP A 126 -31.13 -15.48 -9.92
CA TRP A 126 -29.82 -14.91 -10.24
C TRP A 126 -29.75 -13.40 -9.96
N LEU A 127 -30.87 -12.69 -10.19
CA LEU A 127 -31.00 -11.26 -9.97
C LEU A 127 -31.10 -10.90 -8.47
N GLN A 128 -31.65 -11.80 -7.63
CA GLN A 128 -31.52 -11.68 -6.16
C GLN A 128 -30.07 -11.93 -5.70
N ASP A 129 -29.34 -12.85 -6.32
CA ASP A 129 -27.92 -13.08 -6.03
C ASP A 129 -27.04 -11.91 -6.53
N LEU A 130 -27.36 -11.27 -7.66
CA LEU A 130 -26.72 -10.03 -8.11
C LEU A 130 -26.87 -8.91 -7.08
N LEU A 131 -28.09 -8.70 -6.56
CA LEU A 131 -28.32 -7.70 -5.51
C LEU A 131 -27.56 -8.02 -4.21
N ARG A 132 -27.51 -9.28 -3.79
CA ARG A 132 -26.83 -9.70 -2.54
C ARG A 132 -25.30 -9.72 -2.67
N ARG A 133 -24.77 -10.45 -3.65
CA ARG A 133 -23.34 -10.77 -3.80
C ARG A 133 -22.58 -9.76 -4.66
N GLY A 134 -23.24 -9.13 -5.62
CA GLY A 134 -22.70 -8.00 -6.38
C GLY A 134 -22.93 -6.70 -5.61
N LEU A 135 -24.09 -6.07 -5.82
CA LEU A 135 -24.40 -4.70 -5.39
C LEU A 135 -24.12 -4.44 -3.90
N VAL A 136 -24.65 -5.25 -2.98
CA VAL A 136 -24.55 -4.97 -1.53
C VAL A 136 -23.15 -5.26 -0.97
N ARG A 137 -22.43 -6.23 -1.55
CA ARG A 137 -21.01 -6.49 -1.22
C ARG A 137 -20.11 -5.37 -1.76
N ALA A 138 -20.31 -4.97 -3.01
CA ALA A 138 -19.60 -3.84 -3.63
C ALA A 138 -19.83 -2.53 -2.87
N ALA A 139 -21.06 -2.29 -2.38
CA ALA A 139 -21.34 -1.14 -1.52
C ALA A 139 -20.64 -1.22 -0.14
N GLN A 140 -20.38 -2.42 0.38
CA GLN A 140 -19.64 -2.60 1.63
C GLN A 140 -18.12 -2.41 1.45
N SER A 141 -17.54 -2.97 0.39
CA SER A 141 -16.09 -2.86 0.08
C SER A 141 -15.69 -1.42 -0.23
N THR A 142 -16.45 -0.74 -1.09
CA THR A 142 -16.18 0.65 -1.51
C THR A 142 -16.62 1.69 -0.48
N GLY A 143 -17.60 1.38 0.37
CA GLY A 143 -18.25 2.36 1.25
C GLY A 143 -19.30 3.23 0.52
N ALA A 144 -20.04 2.64 -0.42
CA ALA A 144 -21.03 3.34 -1.23
C ALA A 144 -22.32 3.68 -0.47
N TRP A 145 -23.06 4.66 -1.00
CA TRP A 145 -24.49 4.81 -0.71
C TRP A 145 -25.32 4.12 -1.80
N ILE A 146 -26.36 3.39 -1.40
CA ILE A 146 -27.35 2.80 -2.32
C ILE A 146 -28.62 3.66 -2.27
N VAL A 147 -28.96 4.33 -3.37
CA VAL A 147 -30.14 5.19 -3.49
C VAL A 147 -31.23 4.46 -4.27
N THR A 148 -32.47 4.47 -3.78
CA THR A 148 -33.60 3.74 -4.40
C THR A 148 -34.93 4.45 -4.14
N GLY A 149 -36.05 3.91 -4.66
CA GLY A 149 -37.40 4.40 -4.37
C GLY A 149 -37.91 4.23 -2.91
N GLY A 150 -37.25 3.47 -2.03
CA GLY A 150 -37.57 3.37 -0.59
C GLY A 150 -38.91 2.73 -0.17
N LEU A 151 -39.87 2.54 -1.09
CA LEU A 151 -41.15 1.88 -0.87
C LEU A 151 -40.96 0.35 -0.81
N HIS A 152 -41.83 -0.36 -0.07
CA HIS A 152 -41.86 -1.82 0.00
C HIS A 152 -42.51 -2.47 -1.25
N LYS A 153 -42.16 -1.98 -2.45
CA LYS A 153 -42.68 -2.43 -3.76
C LYS A 153 -41.54 -2.52 -4.79
N GLY A 154 -41.71 -3.41 -5.77
CA GLY A 154 -40.77 -3.54 -6.91
C GLY A 154 -39.33 -3.80 -6.47
N ILE A 155 -38.37 -3.30 -7.25
CA ILE A 155 -36.94 -3.53 -7.00
C ILE A 155 -36.47 -3.05 -5.61
N GLY A 156 -37.04 -1.96 -5.08
CA GLY A 156 -36.66 -1.39 -3.77
C GLY A 156 -36.84 -2.36 -2.61
N ARG A 157 -37.93 -3.15 -2.62
CA ARG A 157 -38.17 -4.23 -1.64
C ARG A 157 -37.09 -5.31 -1.67
N HIS A 158 -36.57 -5.63 -2.86
CA HIS A 158 -35.54 -6.65 -3.03
C HIS A 158 -34.14 -6.12 -2.67
N VAL A 159 -33.82 -4.86 -2.98
CA VAL A 159 -32.60 -4.19 -2.51
C VAL A 159 -32.60 -4.08 -0.99
N GLY A 160 -33.70 -3.65 -0.37
CA GLY A 160 -33.84 -3.62 1.09
C GLY A 160 -33.64 -4.99 1.74
N ALA A 161 -34.22 -6.05 1.15
CA ALA A 161 -34.00 -7.42 1.61
C ALA A 161 -32.53 -7.87 1.49
N ALA A 162 -31.85 -7.54 0.39
CA ALA A 162 -30.44 -7.87 0.19
C ALA A 162 -29.53 -7.13 1.20
N VAL A 163 -29.77 -5.83 1.42
CA VAL A 163 -29.05 -5.01 2.41
C VAL A 163 -29.23 -5.57 3.82
N ARG A 164 -30.44 -6.01 4.18
CA ARG A 164 -30.73 -6.71 5.44
C ARG A 164 -29.93 -8.00 5.55
N ASP A 165 -30.05 -8.90 4.57
CA ASP A 165 -29.49 -10.25 4.66
C ASP A 165 -27.97 -10.18 4.86
N HIS A 166 -27.31 -9.28 4.14
CA HIS A 166 -25.88 -9.00 4.28
C HIS A 166 -25.51 -8.37 5.63
N GLN A 167 -26.29 -7.41 6.13
CA GLN A 167 -26.09 -6.83 7.48
C GLN A 167 -26.33 -7.83 8.62
N THR A 168 -27.11 -8.89 8.41
CA THR A 168 -27.26 -9.98 9.38
C THR A 168 -26.16 -11.05 9.28
N ALA A 169 -25.45 -11.15 8.15
CA ALA A 169 -24.34 -12.08 7.95
C ALA A 169 -22.97 -11.47 8.31
N SER A 170 -22.78 -10.15 8.11
CA SER A 170 -21.51 -9.45 8.33
C SER A 170 -21.31 -9.06 9.79
N THR A 171 -20.37 -9.73 10.49
CA THR A 171 -20.07 -9.52 11.91
C THR A 171 -19.01 -8.45 12.21
N GLY A 172 -18.40 -7.84 11.19
CA GLY A 172 -17.33 -6.84 11.39
C GLY A 172 -17.05 -5.86 10.25
N GLY A 173 -17.87 -5.85 9.19
CA GLY A 173 -17.66 -4.95 8.04
C GLY A 173 -18.23 -3.53 8.25
N SER A 174 -17.97 -2.66 7.27
CA SER A 174 -18.62 -1.33 7.18
C SER A 174 -20.15 -1.49 7.10
N LYS A 175 -20.94 -0.53 7.60
CA LYS A 175 -22.40 -0.58 7.46
C LYS A 175 -22.84 0.07 6.14
N VAL A 176 -23.35 -0.73 5.21
CA VAL A 176 -23.97 -0.27 3.97
C VAL A 176 -25.10 0.73 4.25
N VAL A 177 -25.06 1.90 3.61
CA VAL A 177 -26.05 2.96 3.78
C VAL A 177 -27.03 2.93 2.61
N ALA A 178 -28.22 2.38 2.86
CA ALA A 178 -29.33 2.41 1.92
C ALA A 178 -30.27 3.59 2.21
N MET A 179 -30.57 4.39 1.20
CA MET A 179 -31.46 5.56 1.25
C MET A 179 -32.67 5.39 0.32
N GLY A 180 -33.84 5.79 0.82
CA GLY A 180 -35.09 5.76 0.06
C GLY A 180 -35.54 7.17 -0.33
N VAL A 181 -35.62 7.47 -1.63
CA VAL A 181 -36.24 8.68 -2.18
C VAL A 181 -37.64 8.30 -2.66
N ALA A 182 -38.68 8.63 -1.88
CA ALA A 182 -40.06 8.18 -2.10
C ALA A 182 -41.02 9.38 -2.27
N PRO A 183 -42.02 9.32 -3.17
CA PRO A 183 -43.00 10.40 -3.32
C PRO A 183 -44.01 10.38 -2.16
N TRP A 184 -44.09 11.49 -1.41
CA TRP A 184 -45.03 11.69 -0.28
C TRP A 184 -46.50 11.52 -0.67
N GLY A 185 -46.83 11.69 -1.95
CA GLY A 185 -48.15 11.46 -2.52
C GLY A 185 -48.70 10.03 -2.33
N VAL A 186 -47.83 9.01 -2.22
CA VAL A 186 -48.23 7.58 -2.12
C VAL A 186 -47.86 6.90 -0.81
N VAL A 187 -47.20 7.58 0.12
CA VAL A 187 -46.77 6.97 1.40
C VAL A 187 -47.99 6.60 2.23
N ARG A 188 -48.19 5.29 2.47
CA ARG A 188 -49.27 4.78 3.34
C ARG A 188 -49.06 5.23 4.78
N ASN A 189 -50.13 5.49 5.53
CA ASN A 189 -50.10 5.89 6.95
C ASN A 189 -49.27 7.17 7.23
N ARG A 190 -49.10 8.04 6.22
CA ARG A 190 -48.26 9.26 6.29
C ARG A 190 -48.66 10.25 7.39
N ASP A 191 -49.92 10.24 7.82
CA ASP A 191 -50.44 11.10 8.88
C ASP A 191 -49.86 10.74 10.27
N THR A 192 -49.27 9.54 10.41
CA THR A 192 -48.46 9.16 11.60
C THR A 192 -47.07 9.82 11.61
N LEU A 193 -46.62 10.36 10.48
CA LEU A 193 -45.32 11.03 10.30
C LEU A 193 -45.43 12.56 10.42
N THR A 194 -46.63 13.14 10.26
CA THR A 194 -46.87 14.59 10.37
C THR A 194 -46.91 15.06 11.83
N ASN A 195 -45.89 15.83 12.21
CA ASN A 195 -45.76 16.53 13.48
C ASN A 195 -44.86 17.78 13.29
N PRO A 196 -45.39 19.01 13.38
CA PRO A 196 -44.62 20.23 13.11
C PRO A 196 -43.49 20.52 14.12
N LYS A 197 -43.40 19.77 15.22
CA LYS A 197 -42.25 19.84 16.16
C LYS A 197 -41.15 18.80 15.84
N GLY A 198 -41.40 17.90 14.88
CA GLY A 198 -40.58 16.73 14.58
C GLY A 198 -40.87 15.57 15.53
N SER A 199 -40.72 14.34 15.03
CA SER A 199 -41.04 13.11 15.76
C SER A 199 -39.81 12.26 16.02
N PHE A 200 -39.56 11.95 17.29
CA PHE A 200 -38.32 11.30 17.75
C PHE A 200 -38.63 10.22 18.81
N PRO A 201 -39.10 9.02 18.42
CA PRO A 201 -39.42 8.57 17.06
C PRO A 201 -40.92 8.67 16.69
N ALA A 202 -41.21 8.73 15.39
CA ALA A 202 -42.52 8.42 14.82
C ALA A 202 -42.72 6.90 14.77
N ARG A 203 -43.83 6.42 15.32
CA ARG A 203 -44.20 4.99 15.31
C ARG A 203 -44.99 4.65 14.06
N TYR A 204 -44.34 4.01 13.09
CA TYR A 204 -44.92 3.72 11.78
C TYR A 204 -45.48 2.30 11.71
N ARG A 205 -46.75 2.17 11.31
CA ARG A 205 -47.37 0.87 10.96
C ARG A 205 -47.15 0.60 9.47
N TRP A 206 -46.31 -0.39 9.18
CA TRP A 206 -46.00 -0.85 7.81
C TRP A 206 -46.80 -2.09 7.38
N ARG A 207 -47.46 -2.78 8.32
CA ARG A 207 -48.21 -4.02 8.11
C ARG A 207 -49.57 -3.97 8.80
N GLY A 208 -50.62 -4.44 8.12
CA GLY A 208 -51.95 -4.68 8.69
C GLY A 208 -53.09 -4.20 7.78
N ASP A 209 -52.83 -3.20 6.96
CA ASP A 209 -53.83 -2.52 6.14
C ASP A 209 -53.85 -3.12 4.70
N PRO A 210 -55.02 -3.18 4.02
CA PRO A 210 -55.15 -3.77 2.68
C PRO A 210 -54.31 -3.05 1.62
N GLU A 211 -54.12 -3.68 0.45
CA GLU A 211 -53.39 -3.08 -0.67
C GLU A 211 -54.33 -2.38 -1.66
N ASP A 212 -54.66 -1.12 -1.36
CA ASP A 212 -55.56 -0.27 -2.17
C ASP A 212 -55.00 0.13 -3.55
N GLY A 213 -53.84 -0.41 -3.96
CA GLY A 213 -53.15 -0.10 -5.22
C GLY A 213 -52.56 1.32 -5.35
N VAL A 214 -53.05 2.29 -4.58
CA VAL A 214 -52.69 3.72 -4.64
C VAL A 214 -51.64 4.13 -3.61
N GLN A 215 -51.60 3.47 -2.44
CA GLN A 215 -50.66 3.80 -1.36
C GLN A 215 -49.79 2.61 -0.96
N PHE A 216 -48.49 2.85 -0.76
CA PHE A 216 -47.48 1.83 -0.46
C PHE A 216 -46.76 2.14 0.86
N PRO A 217 -46.45 1.14 1.70
CA PRO A 217 -45.69 1.36 2.92
C PRO A 217 -44.19 1.54 2.65
N LEU A 218 -43.50 2.27 3.53
CA LEU A 218 -42.04 2.41 3.52
C LEU A 218 -41.33 1.09 3.90
N ASP A 219 -40.17 0.82 3.30
CA ASP A 219 -39.43 -0.43 3.53
C ASP A 219 -38.51 -0.35 4.77
N TYR A 220 -38.76 -1.21 5.77
CA TYR A 220 -38.09 -1.23 7.08
C TYR A 220 -36.61 -1.66 7.08
N ASN A 221 -35.98 -1.86 5.92
CA ASN A 221 -34.55 -2.20 5.80
C ASN A 221 -33.66 -0.98 5.52
N TYR A 222 -34.24 0.18 5.21
CA TYR A 222 -33.51 1.40 4.83
C TYR A 222 -33.01 2.20 6.04
N SER A 223 -31.88 2.89 5.88
CA SER A 223 -31.27 3.70 6.95
C SER A 223 -31.79 5.14 6.99
N ALA A 224 -32.22 5.70 5.85
CA ALA A 224 -32.79 7.04 5.78
C ALA A 224 -33.82 7.20 4.65
N PHE A 225 -34.75 8.15 4.81
CA PHE A 225 -35.79 8.46 3.83
C PHE A 225 -35.88 9.96 3.49
N PHE A 226 -35.97 10.25 2.19
CA PHE A 226 -36.42 11.53 1.65
C PHE A 226 -37.82 11.34 1.08
N LEU A 227 -38.79 12.02 1.68
CA LEU A 227 -40.19 11.95 1.28
C LEU A 227 -40.50 13.19 0.43
N VAL A 228 -40.32 13.05 -0.89
CA VAL A 228 -40.39 14.15 -1.86
C VAL A 228 -41.84 14.53 -2.09
N ASP A 229 -42.14 15.81 -1.99
CA ASP A 229 -43.50 16.36 -2.02
C ASP A 229 -43.66 17.34 -3.18
N ASP A 230 -44.30 16.86 -4.24
CA ASP A 230 -44.71 17.62 -5.42
C ASP A 230 -46.14 18.20 -5.27
N GLY A 231 -46.78 18.00 -4.12
CA GLY A 231 -48.17 18.40 -3.87
C GLY A 231 -49.23 17.49 -4.51
N THR A 232 -48.87 16.35 -5.08
CA THR A 232 -49.82 15.36 -5.61
C THR A 232 -50.22 14.29 -4.58
N HIS A 233 -51.24 13.51 -4.91
CA HIS A 233 -51.67 12.35 -4.14
C HIS A 233 -51.96 11.16 -5.06
N GLY A 234 -51.52 9.96 -4.65
CA GLY A 234 -51.71 8.72 -5.41
C GLY A 234 -50.89 8.60 -6.70
N ARG A 235 -50.01 9.57 -7.01
CA ARG A 235 -49.20 9.61 -8.24
C ARG A 235 -47.73 9.29 -7.93
N LEU A 236 -47.10 8.53 -8.82
CA LEU A 236 -45.67 8.17 -8.79
C LEU A 236 -44.90 9.01 -9.82
N GLY A 237 -43.65 9.35 -9.53
CA GLY A 237 -42.76 10.13 -10.40
C GLY A 237 -42.49 11.57 -9.93
N GLY A 238 -43.20 12.05 -8.90
CA GLY A 238 -42.94 13.37 -8.29
C GLY A 238 -41.56 13.47 -7.62
N GLU A 239 -40.95 12.33 -7.31
CA GLU A 239 -39.59 12.22 -6.79
C GLU A 239 -38.50 12.50 -7.84
N ASN A 240 -38.80 12.36 -9.14
CA ASN A 240 -37.80 12.28 -10.22
C ASN A 240 -36.91 13.53 -10.28
N ARG A 241 -37.53 14.72 -10.21
CA ARG A 241 -36.84 16.01 -10.32
C ARG A 241 -35.82 16.20 -9.21
N PHE A 242 -36.25 15.96 -7.97
CA PHE A 242 -35.37 16.04 -6.80
C PHE A 242 -34.28 14.98 -6.85
N ARG A 243 -34.62 13.75 -7.23
CA ARG A 243 -33.70 12.62 -7.32
C ARG A 243 -32.54 12.92 -8.29
N LEU A 244 -32.86 13.34 -9.51
CA LEU A 244 -31.87 13.72 -10.52
C LEU A 244 -31.01 14.91 -10.06
N GLY A 245 -31.62 15.92 -9.44
CA GLY A 245 -30.89 17.07 -8.90
C GLY A 245 -29.94 16.68 -7.76
N PHE A 246 -30.36 15.77 -6.89
CA PHE A 246 -29.54 15.24 -5.80
C PHE A 246 -28.39 14.36 -6.31
N GLU A 247 -28.65 13.48 -7.26
CA GLU A 247 -27.65 12.64 -7.93
C GLU A 247 -26.62 13.48 -8.70
N SER A 248 -27.07 14.46 -9.49
CA SER A 248 -26.18 15.41 -10.20
C SER A 248 -25.35 16.28 -9.25
N TYR A 249 -25.91 16.67 -8.10
CA TYR A 249 -25.16 17.42 -7.09
C TYR A 249 -24.10 16.56 -6.38
N LEU A 250 -24.43 15.30 -6.07
CA LEU A 250 -23.48 14.34 -5.49
C LEU A 250 -22.28 14.11 -6.41
N ALA A 251 -22.50 13.99 -7.71
CA ALA A 251 -21.44 13.85 -8.72
C ALA A 251 -20.44 15.02 -8.76
N GLN A 252 -20.80 16.17 -8.20
CA GLN A 252 -19.96 17.37 -8.11
C GLN A 252 -19.30 17.55 -6.72
N GLN A 253 -19.48 16.61 -5.80
CA GLN A 253 -18.87 16.66 -4.47
C GLN A 253 -17.56 15.88 -4.45
N LYS A 254 -16.59 16.35 -3.65
CA LYS A 254 -15.28 15.72 -3.49
C LYS A 254 -15.15 14.87 -2.22
N THR A 255 -14.48 13.74 -2.34
CA THR A 255 -14.17 12.80 -1.24
C THR A 255 -12.67 12.74 -0.96
N GLY A 256 -12.32 12.66 0.33
CA GLY A 256 -10.95 12.50 0.78
C GLY A 256 -10.66 13.26 2.07
N VAL A 257 -9.63 12.81 2.79
CA VAL A 257 -9.06 13.52 3.95
C VAL A 257 -7.82 14.26 3.45
N GLY A 258 -7.73 15.58 3.66
CA GLY A 258 -6.56 16.37 3.27
C GLY A 258 -6.69 17.23 2.00
N GLY A 259 -7.87 17.26 1.36
CA GLY A 259 -8.20 18.26 0.32
C GLY A 259 -7.83 17.89 -1.13
N THR A 260 -7.09 16.80 -1.36
CA THR A 260 -6.82 16.24 -2.70
C THR A 260 -7.97 15.37 -3.22
N GLY A 261 -9.20 15.89 -3.16
CA GLY A 261 -10.40 15.08 -3.23
C GLY A 261 -10.87 14.64 -4.63
N ILE A 262 -11.27 13.38 -4.71
CA ILE A 262 -11.83 12.70 -5.90
C ILE A 262 -13.30 13.08 -6.04
N ASP A 263 -13.79 13.42 -7.24
CA ASP A 263 -15.24 13.64 -7.44
C ASP A 263 -16.03 12.33 -7.26
N ILE A 264 -17.18 12.37 -6.58
CA ILE A 264 -17.94 11.15 -6.26
C ILE A 264 -18.54 10.53 -7.53
N PRO A 265 -18.16 9.29 -7.92
CA PRO A 265 -18.83 8.62 -9.02
C PRO A 265 -20.28 8.29 -8.65
N VAL A 266 -21.22 8.63 -9.54
CA VAL A 266 -22.65 8.33 -9.40
C VAL A 266 -23.08 7.47 -10.59
N LEU A 267 -23.41 6.20 -10.33
CA LEU A 267 -23.84 5.24 -11.35
C LEU A 267 -25.33 4.93 -11.18
N LEU A 268 -26.11 5.02 -12.26
CA LEU A 268 -27.49 4.53 -12.28
C LEU A 268 -27.52 3.05 -12.68
N LEU A 269 -28.17 2.20 -11.89
CA LEU A 269 -28.35 0.78 -12.18
C LEU A 269 -29.82 0.54 -12.55
N LEU A 270 -30.11 0.17 -13.80
CA LEU A 270 -31.46 -0.08 -14.29
C LEU A 270 -31.77 -1.59 -14.34
N ILE A 271 -32.82 -2.00 -13.63
CA ILE A 271 -33.28 -3.40 -13.50
C ILE A 271 -34.78 -3.47 -13.79
N ASP A 272 -35.20 -4.17 -14.85
CA ASP A 272 -36.54 -4.02 -15.46
C ASP A 272 -36.78 -2.53 -15.84
N GLY A 273 -37.99 -2.17 -16.26
CA GLY A 273 -38.40 -0.76 -16.25
C GLY A 273 -39.66 -0.48 -17.05
N ASP A 274 -40.42 0.52 -16.61
CA ASP A 274 -41.59 1.00 -17.34
C ASP A 274 -41.23 2.15 -18.31
N GLU A 275 -42.21 2.54 -19.12
CA GLU A 275 -42.12 3.60 -20.12
C GLU A 275 -41.63 4.95 -19.53
N LYS A 276 -41.94 5.22 -18.26
CA LYS A 276 -41.56 6.47 -17.58
C LYS A 276 -40.10 6.48 -17.17
N MET A 277 -39.49 5.31 -17.03
CA MET A 277 -38.06 5.17 -16.71
C MET A 277 -37.19 5.50 -17.92
N LEU A 278 -37.67 5.32 -19.17
CA LEU A 278 -36.96 5.82 -20.35
C LEU A 278 -36.70 7.33 -20.25
N LYS A 279 -37.69 8.11 -19.80
CA LYS A 279 -37.47 9.55 -19.54
C LYS A 279 -36.45 9.80 -18.42
N GLN A 280 -36.47 9.03 -17.32
CA GLN A 280 -35.45 9.16 -16.27
C GLN A 280 -34.03 8.91 -16.80
N ILE A 281 -33.86 7.92 -17.71
CA ILE A 281 -32.58 7.65 -18.37
C ILE A 281 -32.20 8.76 -19.35
N GLU A 282 -33.16 9.33 -20.08
CA GLU A 282 -32.91 10.51 -20.93
C GLU A 282 -32.43 11.70 -20.10
N ASP A 283 -33.14 12.05 -19.02
CA ASP A 283 -32.81 13.17 -18.15
C ASP A 283 -31.44 12.94 -17.43
N ALA A 284 -31.11 11.69 -17.06
CA ALA A 284 -29.83 11.33 -16.43
C ALA A 284 -28.64 11.31 -17.41
N THR A 285 -28.82 10.78 -18.62
CA THR A 285 -27.78 10.82 -19.66
C THR A 285 -27.55 12.25 -20.16
N GLN A 286 -28.58 13.10 -20.19
CA GLN A 286 -28.42 14.54 -20.41
C GLN A 286 -27.50 15.18 -19.35
N ALA A 287 -27.64 14.77 -18.07
CA ALA A 287 -26.81 15.21 -16.95
C ALA A 287 -25.41 14.56 -16.87
N GLN A 288 -24.98 13.80 -17.89
CA GLN A 288 -23.71 13.06 -17.96
C GLN A 288 -23.54 11.99 -16.87
N LEU A 289 -24.63 11.43 -16.34
CA LEU A 289 -24.56 10.35 -15.36
C LEU A 289 -24.51 8.99 -16.08
N PRO A 290 -23.49 8.13 -15.82
CA PRO A 290 -23.39 6.81 -16.43
C PRO A 290 -24.50 5.87 -15.96
N CYS A 291 -24.93 4.97 -16.85
CA CYS A 291 -25.98 3.99 -16.56
C CYS A 291 -25.57 2.57 -16.95
N LEU A 292 -25.78 1.65 -16.00
CA LEU A 292 -25.59 0.21 -16.14
C LEU A 292 -26.95 -0.48 -16.33
N LEU A 293 -27.14 -1.06 -17.51
CA LEU A 293 -28.34 -1.77 -17.95
C LEU A 293 -28.17 -3.26 -17.62
N VAL A 294 -29.07 -3.84 -16.81
CA VAL A 294 -29.04 -5.28 -16.49
C VAL A 294 -29.82 -6.06 -17.54
N ALA A 295 -29.14 -6.73 -18.46
CA ALA A 295 -29.76 -7.52 -19.52
C ALA A 295 -30.40 -8.82 -18.96
N GLY A 296 -31.54 -9.20 -19.54
CA GLY A 296 -32.37 -10.32 -19.08
C GLY A 296 -33.26 -9.98 -17.89
N SER A 297 -33.33 -8.71 -17.48
CA SER A 297 -34.17 -8.26 -16.36
C SER A 297 -35.56 -7.76 -16.80
N GLY A 298 -35.72 -7.39 -18.07
CA GLY A 298 -36.99 -7.02 -18.69
C GLY A 298 -37.14 -5.54 -19.04
N GLY A 299 -38.32 -5.19 -19.55
CA GLY A 299 -38.79 -3.81 -19.71
C GLY A 299 -37.82 -2.88 -20.43
N ALA A 300 -37.58 -1.70 -19.83
CA ALA A 300 -36.68 -0.69 -20.35
C ALA A 300 -35.20 -1.13 -20.41
N ALA A 301 -34.74 -1.96 -19.47
CA ALA A 301 -33.36 -2.44 -19.42
C ALA A 301 -33.03 -3.30 -20.64
N ASP A 302 -33.84 -4.32 -20.92
CA ASP A 302 -33.66 -5.21 -22.07
C ASP A 302 -33.88 -4.48 -23.40
N CYS A 303 -34.84 -3.55 -23.45
CA CYS A 303 -35.09 -2.75 -24.65
C CYS A 303 -33.89 -1.86 -25.02
N LEU A 304 -33.23 -1.25 -24.04
CA LEU A 304 -32.03 -0.45 -24.28
C LEU A 304 -30.80 -1.32 -24.56
N ALA A 305 -30.68 -2.49 -23.91
CA ALA A 305 -29.58 -3.43 -24.15
C ALA A 305 -29.63 -4.02 -25.58
N GLU A 306 -30.76 -4.59 -26.02
CA GLU A 306 -30.89 -5.15 -27.38
C GLU A 306 -30.60 -4.08 -28.47
N ILE A 307 -31.03 -2.83 -28.27
CA ILE A 307 -30.80 -1.73 -29.23
C ILE A 307 -29.34 -1.25 -29.19
N LEU A 308 -28.68 -1.27 -28.03
CA LEU A 308 -27.26 -0.92 -27.91
C LEU A 308 -26.37 -1.97 -28.58
N GLU A 309 -26.69 -3.25 -28.43
CA GLU A 309 -26.02 -4.36 -29.12
C GLU A 309 -26.21 -4.29 -30.65
N ASP A 310 -27.44 -4.09 -31.15
CA ASP A 310 -27.75 -3.87 -32.59
C ASP A 310 -27.17 -2.54 -33.16
N THR A 311 -26.54 -1.73 -32.31
CA THR A 311 -25.83 -0.47 -32.64
C THR A 311 -24.31 -0.57 -32.49
N LEU A 312 -23.80 -1.57 -31.77
CA LEU A 312 -22.38 -1.85 -31.58
C LEU A 312 -21.89 -2.99 -32.49
N ALA A 313 -22.77 -3.92 -32.88
CA ALA A 313 -22.45 -4.98 -33.81
C ALA A 313 -22.07 -4.42 -35.20
N PRO A 314 -20.83 -4.62 -35.69
CA PRO A 314 -20.49 -4.27 -37.06
C PRO A 314 -21.25 -5.18 -38.04
N GLY A 315 -21.60 -4.66 -39.22
CA GLY A 315 -22.47 -5.33 -40.21
C GLY A 315 -21.86 -6.52 -40.94
N SER A 316 -21.27 -7.48 -40.22
CA SER A 316 -20.62 -8.69 -40.72
C SER A 316 -21.33 -9.94 -40.21
N GLY A 317 -22.37 -10.34 -40.95
CA GLY A 317 -23.21 -11.50 -40.63
C GLY A 317 -24.64 -11.27 -41.07
N GLY A 318 -25.25 -12.23 -41.77
CA GLY A 318 -26.58 -12.11 -42.38
C GLY A 318 -27.76 -12.10 -41.40
N GLY A 319 -27.55 -11.70 -40.14
CA GLY A 319 -28.62 -11.47 -39.17
C GLY A 319 -29.46 -10.26 -39.61
N ARG A 320 -30.78 -10.42 -39.63
CA ARG A 320 -31.70 -9.31 -39.91
C ARG A 320 -31.67 -8.33 -38.73
N ARG A 321 -30.88 -7.25 -38.85
CA ARG A 321 -30.87 -6.11 -37.92
C ARG A 321 -32.31 -5.72 -37.61
N ARG A 322 -32.68 -5.68 -36.32
CA ARG A 322 -34.06 -5.41 -35.92
C ARG A 322 -34.30 -3.92 -36.07
N GLU A 323 -35.49 -3.51 -36.53
CA GLU A 323 -35.84 -2.10 -36.44
C GLU A 323 -36.09 -1.75 -34.95
N PRO A 324 -35.51 -0.65 -34.42
CA PRO A 324 -35.83 -0.19 -33.07
C PRO A 324 -37.34 -0.02 -32.84
N ARG A 325 -38.09 0.34 -33.90
CA ARG A 325 -39.57 0.39 -33.89
C ARG A 325 -40.22 -0.93 -33.47
N ASP A 326 -39.68 -2.07 -33.89
CA ASP A 326 -40.29 -3.38 -33.57
C ASP A 326 -39.87 -3.90 -32.20
N LEU A 327 -38.65 -3.56 -31.75
CA LEU A 327 -38.21 -3.79 -30.36
C LEU A 327 -39.04 -2.96 -29.37
N ILE A 328 -39.21 -1.66 -29.63
CA ILE A 328 -40.00 -0.77 -28.79
C ILE A 328 -41.46 -1.25 -28.69
N LYS A 329 -42.09 -1.67 -29.80
CA LYS A 329 -43.44 -2.28 -29.78
C LYS A 329 -43.51 -3.59 -28.99
N ARG A 330 -42.44 -4.40 -29.00
CA ARG A 330 -42.36 -5.68 -28.27
C ARG A 330 -42.30 -5.47 -26.75
N PHE A 331 -41.55 -4.48 -26.27
CA PHE A 331 -41.43 -4.18 -24.85
C PHE A 331 -42.52 -3.21 -24.33
N PHE A 332 -42.98 -2.26 -25.15
CA PHE A 332 -43.96 -1.23 -24.79
C PHE A 332 -45.20 -1.24 -25.71
N PRO A 333 -46.02 -2.31 -25.72
CA PRO A 333 -47.18 -2.46 -26.63
C PRO A 333 -48.36 -1.51 -26.32
N LYS A 334 -48.18 -0.51 -25.44
CA LYS A 334 -49.19 0.48 -25.03
C LYS A 334 -48.74 1.93 -25.15
N GLY A 335 -47.46 2.19 -25.35
CA GLY A 335 -46.91 3.55 -25.48
C GLY A 335 -46.82 3.98 -26.94
N ASP A 336 -46.75 5.29 -27.19
CA ASP A 336 -46.69 5.83 -28.56
C ASP A 336 -45.32 5.53 -29.20
N PRO A 337 -45.23 4.66 -30.23
CA PRO A 337 -43.96 4.11 -30.68
C PRO A 337 -43.04 5.17 -31.30
N GLU A 338 -43.59 6.28 -31.80
CA GLU A 338 -42.79 7.37 -32.38
C GLU A 338 -42.18 8.27 -31.30
N VAL A 339 -42.91 8.51 -30.21
CA VAL A 339 -42.41 9.26 -29.04
C VAL A 339 -41.30 8.47 -28.35
N LEU A 340 -41.53 7.16 -28.14
CA LEU A 340 -40.56 6.27 -27.51
C LEU A 340 -39.33 6.04 -28.40
N GLN A 341 -39.50 5.92 -29.73
CA GLN A 341 -38.35 5.91 -30.64
C GLN A 341 -37.52 7.19 -30.50
N ALA A 342 -38.15 8.36 -30.52
CA ALA A 342 -37.43 9.63 -30.40
C ALA A 342 -36.70 9.77 -29.05
N GLN A 343 -37.25 9.22 -27.94
CA GLN A 343 -36.55 9.14 -26.65
C GLN A 343 -35.34 8.20 -26.71
N VAL A 344 -35.52 6.97 -27.20
CA VAL A 344 -34.44 5.97 -27.31
C VAL A 344 -33.33 6.45 -28.25
N GLU A 345 -33.67 7.10 -29.37
CA GLU A 345 -32.66 7.69 -30.27
C GLU A 345 -31.86 8.80 -29.59
N ARG A 346 -32.50 9.67 -28.77
CA ARG A 346 -31.77 10.68 -27.98
C ARG A 346 -30.85 10.03 -26.94
N ILE A 347 -31.31 9.00 -26.22
CA ILE A 347 -30.48 8.22 -25.29
C ILE A 347 -29.29 7.58 -26.02
N MET A 348 -29.50 6.99 -27.19
CA MET A 348 -28.45 6.34 -28.00
C MET A 348 -27.46 7.31 -28.64
N THR A 349 -27.71 8.64 -28.63
CA THR A 349 -26.67 9.63 -28.99
C THR A 349 -25.50 9.64 -28.01
N ARG A 350 -25.71 9.20 -26.75
CA ARG A 350 -24.70 9.14 -25.69
C ARG A 350 -24.39 7.71 -25.24
N LYS A 351 -24.21 6.81 -26.21
CA LYS A 351 -24.00 5.36 -26.00
C LYS A 351 -22.70 5.01 -25.23
N GLU A 352 -21.81 5.97 -25.05
CA GLU A 352 -20.64 5.92 -24.17
C GLU A 352 -21.03 5.82 -22.69
N LEU A 353 -22.07 6.55 -22.25
CA LEU A 353 -22.59 6.52 -20.88
C LEU A 353 -23.31 5.21 -20.53
N LEU A 354 -23.72 4.45 -21.54
CA LEU A 354 -24.49 3.22 -21.37
C LEU A 354 -23.57 1.99 -21.35
N THR A 355 -23.65 1.18 -20.30
CA THR A 355 -22.95 -0.11 -20.20
C THR A 355 -23.96 -1.22 -19.95
N VAL A 356 -23.71 -2.42 -20.46
CA VAL A 356 -24.56 -3.60 -20.24
C VAL A 356 -23.88 -4.52 -19.21
N TYR A 357 -24.67 -5.10 -18.32
CA TYR A 357 -24.32 -6.23 -17.46
C TYR A 357 -25.11 -7.45 -17.96
N SER A 358 -24.42 -8.52 -18.36
CA SER A 358 -25.03 -9.81 -18.75
C SER A 358 -25.19 -10.75 -17.55
N THR A 359 -26.02 -11.77 -17.71
CA THR A 359 -26.02 -12.92 -16.78
C THR A 359 -24.69 -13.69 -16.82
N ASP A 360 -23.97 -13.65 -17.95
CA ASP A 360 -22.70 -14.37 -18.17
C ASP A 360 -21.53 -13.83 -17.34
N ASP A 361 -21.53 -12.52 -17.03
CA ASP A 361 -20.44 -11.85 -16.30
C ASP A 361 -20.32 -12.33 -14.84
N GLY A 362 -21.44 -12.77 -14.25
CA GLY A 362 -21.50 -13.26 -12.88
C GLY A 362 -21.42 -12.16 -11.79
N PRO A 363 -21.99 -12.41 -10.60
CA PRO A 363 -22.17 -11.36 -9.59
C PRO A 363 -20.87 -10.90 -8.92
N GLU A 364 -19.78 -11.67 -9.02
CA GLU A 364 -18.46 -11.30 -8.50
C GLU A 364 -17.79 -10.21 -9.37
N GLU A 365 -18.15 -10.10 -10.65
CA GLU A 365 -17.64 -9.06 -11.56
C GLU A 365 -18.43 -7.75 -11.53
N PHE A 366 -19.40 -7.61 -10.62
CA PHE A 366 -20.18 -6.38 -10.49
C PHE A 366 -19.31 -5.14 -10.22
N GLU A 367 -18.32 -5.24 -9.31
CA GLU A 367 -17.32 -4.17 -9.10
C GLU A 367 -16.51 -3.88 -10.37
N THR A 368 -16.24 -4.92 -11.17
CA THR A 368 -15.51 -4.82 -12.44
C THR A 368 -16.25 -3.95 -13.44
N ILE A 369 -17.54 -4.25 -13.61
CA ILE A 369 -18.41 -3.62 -14.60
C ILE A 369 -18.83 -2.22 -14.16
N VAL A 370 -18.95 -1.96 -12.86
CA VAL A 370 -19.08 -0.60 -12.31
C VAL A 370 -17.90 0.27 -12.71
N LEU A 371 -16.64 -0.16 -12.48
CA LEU A 371 -15.47 0.64 -12.88
C LEU A 371 -15.34 0.77 -14.41
N ARG A 372 -15.61 -0.30 -15.18
CA ARG A 372 -15.67 -0.22 -16.65
C ARG A 372 -16.69 0.83 -17.13
N ALA A 373 -17.87 0.88 -16.52
CA ALA A 373 -18.92 1.83 -16.88
C ALA A 373 -18.50 3.29 -16.57
N LEU A 374 -17.81 3.52 -15.45
CA LEU A 374 -17.26 4.84 -15.11
C LEU A 374 -16.17 5.26 -16.11
N VAL A 375 -15.18 4.40 -16.36
CA VAL A 375 -14.09 4.68 -17.33
C VAL A 375 -14.65 4.95 -18.73
N LYS A 376 -15.60 4.14 -19.20
CA LYS A 376 -16.22 4.30 -20.52
C LYS A 376 -16.93 5.65 -20.68
N ALA A 377 -17.53 6.16 -19.61
CA ALA A 377 -18.31 7.39 -19.61
C ALA A 377 -17.46 8.67 -19.75
N CYS A 378 -16.18 8.64 -19.36
CA CYS A 378 -15.30 9.81 -19.49
C CYS A 378 -15.01 10.20 -20.95
N GLY A 379 -15.08 9.24 -21.89
CA GLY A 379 -15.13 9.48 -23.36
C GLY A 379 -13.92 10.18 -24.01
N SER A 380 -12.93 10.61 -23.23
CA SER A 380 -11.77 11.39 -23.67
C SER A 380 -10.58 10.50 -24.07
N SER A 381 -9.59 11.07 -24.76
CA SER A 381 -8.27 10.45 -24.96
C SER A 381 -7.18 11.08 -24.07
N GLU A 382 -7.52 12.08 -23.26
CA GLU A 382 -6.56 12.72 -22.36
C GLU A 382 -6.44 11.97 -21.02
N ALA A 383 -5.21 11.58 -20.64
CA ALA A 383 -4.93 10.94 -19.35
C ALA A 383 -5.34 11.77 -18.12
N SER A 384 -5.46 13.10 -18.26
CA SER A 384 -6.00 14.03 -17.25
C SER A 384 -7.45 13.73 -16.88
N ALA A 385 -8.25 13.20 -17.82
CA ALA A 385 -9.66 12.86 -17.62
C ALA A 385 -9.89 11.48 -16.98
N TYR A 386 -8.80 10.74 -16.68
CA TYR A 386 -8.82 9.39 -16.09
C TYR A 386 -8.11 9.30 -14.73
N LEU A 387 -7.73 10.45 -14.15
CA LEU A 387 -6.95 10.50 -12.90
C LEU A 387 -7.76 10.00 -11.70
N ASP A 388 -9.05 10.31 -11.66
CA ASP A 388 -9.93 9.95 -10.54
C ASP A 388 -10.40 8.48 -10.67
N GLU A 389 -10.62 7.99 -11.89
CA GLU A 389 -10.86 6.56 -12.20
C GLU A 389 -9.65 5.70 -11.82
N LEU A 390 -8.42 6.17 -12.12
CA LEU A 390 -7.19 5.48 -11.73
C LEU A 390 -7.05 5.43 -10.20
N ARG A 391 -7.39 6.50 -9.49
CA ARG A 391 -7.42 6.52 -8.01
C ARG A 391 -8.50 5.61 -7.44
N LEU A 392 -9.70 5.58 -8.04
CA LEU A 392 -10.77 4.67 -7.64
C LEU A 392 -10.34 3.21 -7.82
N ALA A 393 -9.70 2.86 -8.94
CA ALA A 393 -9.15 1.52 -9.18
C ALA A 393 -8.07 1.14 -8.14
N VAL A 394 -7.15 2.07 -7.79
CA VAL A 394 -6.15 1.89 -6.72
C VAL A 394 -6.81 1.68 -5.35
N ALA A 395 -7.82 2.49 -5.02
CA ALA A 395 -8.54 2.40 -3.75
C ALA A 395 -9.28 1.05 -3.63
N TRP A 396 -9.98 0.63 -4.69
CA TRP A 396 -10.76 -0.61 -4.73
C TRP A 396 -9.88 -1.85 -5.00
N ASN A 397 -8.57 -1.67 -5.24
CA ASN A 397 -7.58 -2.72 -5.52
C ASN A 397 -7.84 -3.54 -6.80
N ARG A 398 -8.41 -2.92 -7.85
CA ARG A 398 -8.72 -3.58 -9.13
C ARG A 398 -7.68 -3.31 -10.21
N VAL A 399 -6.51 -3.93 -10.02
CA VAL A 399 -5.34 -3.87 -10.91
C VAL A 399 -5.69 -4.35 -12.33
N ASP A 400 -6.52 -5.40 -12.39
CA ASP A 400 -7.03 -6.03 -13.60
C ASP A 400 -7.78 -5.04 -14.50
N ILE A 401 -8.56 -4.13 -13.94
CA ILE A 401 -9.33 -3.11 -14.66
C ILE A 401 -8.42 -1.96 -15.08
N ALA A 402 -7.53 -1.51 -14.20
CA ALA A 402 -6.56 -0.49 -14.57
C ALA A 402 -5.69 -0.97 -15.76
N GLN A 403 -5.20 -2.20 -15.72
CA GLN A 403 -4.44 -2.78 -16.83
C GLN A 403 -5.28 -2.96 -18.11
N SER A 404 -6.51 -3.46 -17.99
CA SER A 404 -7.34 -3.83 -19.16
C SER A 404 -8.20 -2.72 -19.75
N GLU A 405 -8.46 -1.62 -19.02
CA GLU A 405 -9.23 -0.45 -19.47
C GLU A 405 -8.35 0.82 -19.55
N LEU A 406 -7.56 1.15 -18.52
CA LEU A 406 -6.81 2.42 -18.42
C LEU A 406 -5.42 2.41 -19.06
N PHE A 407 -4.77 1.25 -19.18
CA PHE A 407 -3.45 1.08 -19.80
C PHE A 407 -3.51 0.39 -21.18
N ARG A 408 -4.61 0.58 -21.92
CA ARG A 408 -4.83 0.03 -23.28
C ARG A 408 -3.86 0.52 -24.36
N GLY A 409 -3.04 1.53 -24.08
CA GLY A 409 -2.04 2.09 -25.00
C GLY A 409 -2.55 3.20 -25.93
N ASP A 410 -3.86 3.46 -25.88
CA ASP A 410 -4.54 4.64 -26.40
C ASP A 410 -4.29 5.88 -25.52
N ILE A 411 -4.35 5.73 -24.20
CA ILE A 411 -4.14 6.80 -23.22
C ILE A 411 -2.63 7.06 -23.01
N GLN A 412 -2.16 8.25 -23.36
CA GLN A 412 -0.76 8.66 -23.18
C GLN A 412 -0.47 9.12 -21.74
N TRP A 413 -0.11 8.16 -20.88
CA TRP A 413 0.35 8.43 -19.53
C TRP A 413 1.71 9.14 -19.50
N ARG A 414 1.91 10.01 -18.50
CA ARG A 414 3.15 10.73 -18.22
C ARG A 414 3.46 10.57 -16.74
N SER A 415 4.74 10.54 -16.34
CA SER A 415 5.16 10.30 -14.94
C SER A 415 4.31 11.08 -13.93
N PHE A 416 4.18 12.40 -14.11
CA PHE A 416 3.44 13.27 -13.17
C PHE A 416 1.93 12.98 -13.04
N HIS A 417 1.28 12.36 -14.03
CA HIS A 417 -0.11 11.90 -13.90
C HIS A 417 -0.21 10.72 -12.90
N LEU A 418 0.80 9.84 -12.90
CA LEU A 418 0.82 8.62 -12.12
C LEU A 418 1.34 8.81 -10.68
N GLU A 419 2.03 9.92 -10.40
CA GLU A 419 2.68 10.17 -9.09
C GLU A 419 1.71 10.23 -7.91
N ALA A 420 0.50 10.79 -8.10
CA ALA A 420 -0.52 10.80 -7.04
C ALA A 420 -1.04 9.37 -6.77
N SER A 421 -1.40 8.64 -7.82
CA SER A 421 -1.89 7.27 -7.73
C SER A 421 -0.83 6.30 -7.16
N LEU A 422 0.47 6.54 -7.40
CA LEU A 422 1.55 5.80 -6.75
C LEU A 422 1.65 6.14 -5.25
N MET A 423 1.51 7.42 -4.89
CA MET A 423 1.49 7.85 -3.48
C MET A 423 0.35 7.13 -2.72
N ASP A 424 -0.84 7.08 -3.30
CA ASP A 424 -2.00 6.37 -2.75
C ASP A 424 -1.80 4.84 -2.71
N ALA A 425 -1.25 4.24 -3.77
CA ALA A 425 -0.96 2.80 -3.84
C ALA A 425 0.11 2.36 -2.81
N LEU A 426 1.13 3.19 -2.59
CA LEU A 426 2.13 2.98 -1.54
C LEU A 426 1.49 3.07 -0.16
N LEU A 427 0.71 4.12 0.13
CA LEU A 427 0.08 4.27 1.45
C LEU A 427 -0.85 3.10 1.79
N ASN A 428 -1.68 2.67 0.84
CA ASN A 428 -2.70 1.64 1.04
C ASN A 428 -2.19 0.19 0.85
N ASP A 429 -0.88 -0.03 0.76
CA ASP A 429 -0.23 -1.36 0.60
C ASP A 429 -0.79 -2.14 -0.61
N ARG A 430 -0.69 -1.52 -1.81
CA ARG A 430 -1.17 -2.05 -3.10
C ARG A 430 0.01 -2.46 -4.01
N PRO A 431 0.77 -3.53 -3.72
CA PRO A 431 2.02 -3.88 -4.42
C PRO A 431 1.86 -4.06 -5.92
N GLU A 432 0.78 -4.69 -6.38
CA GLU A 432 0.55 -4.92 -7.81
C GLU A 432 0.18 -3.65 -8.57
N PHE A 433 -0.43 -2.65 -7.92
CA PHE A 433 -0.57 -1.30 -8.49
C PHE A 433 0.77 -0.57 -8.56
N VAL A 434 1.62 -0.70 -7.53
CA VAL A 434 2.97 -0.12 -7.54
C VAL A 434 3.79 -0.70 -8.70
N ARG A 435 3.69 -2.01 -8.96
CA ARG A 435 4.26 -2.68 -10.14
C ARG A 435 3.71 -2.11 -11.45
N LEU A 436 2.39 -2.10 -11.62
CA LEU A 436 1.69 -1.62 -12.83
C LEU A 436 2.07 -0.16 -13.20
N LEU A 437 2.02 0.74 -12.22
CA LEU A 437 2.31 2.17 -12.42
C LEU A 437 3.77 2.41 -12.84
N ILE A 438 4.71 1.62 -12.31
CA ILE A 438 6.13 1.71 -12.68
C ILE A 438 6.38 1.10 -14.07
N SER A 439 5.75 -0.03 -14.42
CA SER A 439 5.88 -0.60 -15.77
C SER A 439 5.31 0.29 -16.88
N HIS A 440 4.33 1.15 -16.58
CA HIS A 440 3.76 2.12 -17.52
C HIS A 440 4.42 3.52 -17.46
N GLY A 441 5.69 3.60 -17.04
CA GLY A 441 6.54 4.77 -17.27
C GLY A 441 6.67 5.78 -16.13
N LEU A 442 6.26 5.43 -14.90
CA LEU A 442 6.55 6.26 -13.73
C LEU A 442 8.04 6.18 -13.36
N SER A 443 8.71 7.34 -13.40
CA SER A 443 10.14 7.45 -13.10
C SER A 443 10.41 7.60 -11.59
N LEU A 444 10.69 6.49 -10.89
CA LEU A 444 10.78 6.46 -9.42
C LEU A 444 11.78 7.47 -8.83
N GLY A 445 12.90 7.73 -9.53
CA GLY A 445 13.93 8.70 -9.11
C GLY A 445 13.47 10.17 -9.16
N HIS A 446 12.49 10.52 -9.99
CA HIS A 446 11.86 11.84 -9.96
C HIS A 446 10.69 11.87 -8.96
N PHE A 447 9.98 10.76 -8.78
CA PHE A 447 8.90 10.66 -7.81
C PHE A 447 9.38 10.81 -6.36
N LEU A 448 10.42 10.08 -5.94
CA LEU A 448 10.78 9.94 -4.53
C LEU A 448 11.61 11.11 -3.98
N THR A 449 10.98 12.26 -3.81
CA THR A 449 11.58 13.41 -3.13
C THR A 449 11.72 13.17 -1.61
N PRO A 450 12.66 13.84 -0.91
CA PRO A 450 12.76 13.75 0.55
C PRO A 450 11.47 14.11 1.30
N VAL A 451 10.64 14.99 0.73
CA VAL A 451 9.33 15.39 1.30
C VAL A 451 8.32 14.25 1.20
N ARG A 452 8.23 13.57 0.05
CA ARG A 452 7.38 12.38 -0.13
C ARG A 452 7.86 11.21 0.74
N LEU A 453 9.17 11.05 0.89
CA LEU A 453 9.72 10.06 1.82
C LEU A 453 9.41 10.40 3.29
N ALA A 454 9.40 11.69 3.68
CA ALA A 454 8.91 12.10 5.00
C ALA A 454 7.41 11.79 5.18
N GLN A 455 6.57 12.04 4.17
CA GLN A 455 5.14 11.70 4.19
C GLN A 455 4.92 10.18 4.33
N LEU A 456 5.67 9.36 3.59
CA LEU A 456 5.65 7.89 3.68
C LEU A 456 5.96 7.36 5.08
N TYR A 457 6.91 7.96 5.80
CA TYR A 457 7.22 7.58 7.19
C TYR A 457 6.24 8.17 8.22
N ASN A 458 5.75 9.40 8.02
CA ASN A 458 4.78 10.05 8.92
C ASN A 458 3.37 9.43 8.82
N ALA A 459 3.05 8.73 7.73
CA ALA A 459 1.81 7.97 7.57
C ALA A 459 1.84 6.54 8.17
N ALA A 460 2.85 6.21 8.98
CA ALA A 460 2.90 4.94 9.71
C ALA A 460 1.71 4.82 10.69
N PRO A 461 1.04 3.66 10.78
CA PRO A 461 -0.11 3.51 11.67
C PRO A 461 0.30 3.68 13.15
N PRO A 462 -0.50 4.37 13.98
CA PRO A 462 -0.07 4.85 15.31
C PRO A 462 0.20 3.73 16.32
N ASN A 463 -0.43 2.56 16.14
CA ASN A 463 -0.20 1.40 17.00
C ASN A 463 1.11 0.65 16.65
N SER A 464 1.76 0.96 15.53
CA SER A 464 2.92 0.20 15.06
C SER A 464 4.14 0.39 15.96
N LEU A 465 4.95 -0.67 16.08
CA LEU A 465 6.26 -0.64 16.75
C LEU A 465 7.17 0.50 16.27
N ILE A 466 7.00 0.99 15.04
CA ILE A 466 7.83 2.05 14.48
C ILE A 466 7.38 3.45 14.85
N HIS A 467 6.07 3.70 14.96
CA HIS A 467 5.58 4.95 15.55
C HIS A 467 6.15 5.09 16.97
N ASN A 468 6.02 4.02 17.76
CA ASN A 468 6.59 3.93 19.11
C ASN A 468 8.12 4.17 19.16
N LEU A 469 8.91 3.61 18.24
CA LEU A 469 10.37 3.83 18.18
C LEU A 469 10.75 5.25 17.74
N LEU A 470 9.98 5.86 16.81
CA LEU A 470 10.19 7.24 16.37
C LEU A 470 9.83 8.25 17.47
N ASP A 471 8.76 8.00 18.23
CA ASP A 471 8.38 8.81 19.40
C ASP A 471 9.45 8.75 20.50
N GLN A 472 9.95 7.55 20.83
CA GLN A 472 11.03 7.37 21.81
C GLN A 472 12.29 8.18 21.45
N VAL A 473 12.69 8.15 20.17
CA VAL A 473 13.84 8.92 19.67
C VAL A 473 13.56 10.43 19.65
N SER A 474 12.31 10.84 19.45
CA SER A 474 11.90 12.24 19.43
C SER A 474 11.86 12.83 20.83
N HIS A 475 11.20 12.16 21.78
CA HIS A 475 11.15 12.58 23.18
C HIS A 475 12.52 12.54 23.87
N GLY A 476 13.35 11.52 23.60
CA GLY A 476 14.69 11.40 24.16
C GLY A 476 15.64 12.57 23.82
N ALA A 477 15.36 13.31 22.74
CA ALA A 477 16.12 14.50 22.35
C ALA A 477 15.57 15.83 22.92
N SER A 478 14.34 15.86 23.44
CA SER A 478 13.58 17.10 23.71
C SER A 478 13.77 17.69 25.11
N THR A 479 14.73 17.20 25.90
CA THR A 479 14.95 17.66 27.29
C THR A 479 15.67 19.00 27.42
N LYS A 480 16.13 19.63 26.31
CA LYS A 480 16.84 20.93 26.33
C LYS A 480 16.54 21.85 25.11
N ALA A 481 15.27 22.10 24.80
CA ALA A 481 14.88 23.22 23.94
C ALA A 481 13.47 23.74 24.32
N PRO A 482 13.22 25.07 24.32
CA PRO A 482 11.86 25.60 24.45
C PRO A 482 11.07 25.37 23.15
N ALA A 483 9.77 25.12 23.28
CA ALA A 483 8.90 24.84 22.15
C ALA A 483 8.75 26.06 21.22
N LEU A 484 9.08 25.89 19.94
CA LEU A 484 8.69 26.81 18.87
C LEU A 484 7.39 26.35 18.21
N LYS A 485 6.72 27.25 17.47
CA LYS A 485 5.41 27.00 16.86
C LYS A 485 5.45 25.82 15.86
N PRO A 486 4.34 25.08 15.68
CA PRO A 486 4.25 24.07 14.63
C PRO A 486 4.40 24.72 13.25
N SER A 487 5.37 24.24 12.48
CA SER A 487 5.46 24.46 11.04
C SER A 487 4.52 23.49 10.31
N GLU A 488 3.80 23.95 9.30
CA GLU A 488 2.83 23.12 8.56
C GLU A 488 3.49 22.07 7.64
N GLU A 489 4.81 22.13 7.46
CA GLU A 489 5.58 21.15 6.67
C GLU A 489 5.95 19.88 7.48
N PRO A 490 5.78 18.67 6.92
CA PRO A 490 6.12 17.42 7.59
C PRO A 490 7.64 17.25 7.70
N GLN A 491 8.18 17.39 8.92
CA GLN A 491 9.60 17.17 9.18
C GLN A 491 9.99 15.71 8.91
N PHE A 492 11.18 15.50 8.33
CA PHE A 492 11.70 14.16 8.03
C PHE A 492 11.99 13.40 9.34
N PRO A 493 11.36 12.24 9.60
CA PRO A 493 11.54 11.54 10.87
C PRO A 493 12.98 11.05 11.08
N LYS A 494 13.38 10.85 12.34
CA LYS A 494 14.75 10.44 12.71
C LYS A 494 15.03 8.94 12.46
N VAL A 495 14.57 8.40 11.33
CA VAL A 495 14.69 6.99 10.92
C VAL A 495 16.15 6.51 10.99
N GLY A 496 17.10 7.32 10.53
CA GLY A 496 18.53 7.01 10.63
C GLY A 496 19.05 6.85 12.07
N GLN A 497 18.43 7.50 13.06
CA GLN A 497 18.79 7.31 14.47
C GLN A 497 18.14 6.05 15.06
N VAL A 498 16.90 5.71 14.65
CA VAL A 498 16.26 4.43 14.98
C VAL A 498 17.08 3.27 14.42
N LEU A 499 17.44 3.29 13.14
CA LEU A 499 18.25 2.24 12.51
C LEU A 499 19.64 2.09 13.15
N ARG A 500 20.29 3.18 13.57
CA ARG A 500 21.54 3.14 14.36
C ARG A 500 21.37 2.58 15.78
N MET A 501 20.16 2.62 16.34
CA MET A 501 19.81 1.97 17.59
C MET A 501 19.64 0.46 17.40
N LEU A 502 18.90 0.06 16.35
CA LEU A 502 18.57 -1.34 16.02
C LEU A 502 19.77 -2.15 15.52
N LEU A 503 20.50 -1.60 14.54
CA LEU A 503 21.55 -2.29 13.78
C LEU A 503 22.98 -1.92 14.24
N GLY A 504 23.10 -1.01 15.21
CA GLY A 504 24.38 -0.47 15.66
C GLY A 504 25.12 0.37 14.62
N LYS A 505 26.28 0.92 15.01
CA LYS A 505 27.05 1.85 14.16
C LYS A 505 27.73 1.19 12.94
N THR A 506 27.84 -0.14 12.91
CA THR A 506 28.61 -0.87 11.87
C THR A 506 27.78 -1.30 10.67
N CYS A 507 26.46 -1.44 10.85
CA CYS A 507 25.58 -2.06 9.86
C CYS A 507 24.28 -1.25 9.63
N ALA A 508 24.08 -0.14 10.35
CA ALA A 508 22.94 0.74 10.11
C ALA A 508 23.10 1.54 8.81
N PRO A 509 22.04 1.65 7.98
CA PRO A 509 22.03 2.49 6.80
C PRO A 509 22.40 3.96 7.03
N THR A 510 23.06 4.52 6.03
CA THR A 510 23.70 5.84 5.98
C THR A 510 22.72 6.96 5.64
N PHE A 511 21.61 7.05 6.37
CA PHE A 511 20.73 8.22 6.29
C PHE A 511 21.49 9.49 6.74
N PRO A 512 21.45 10.58 5.95
CA PRO A 512 21.99 11.86 6.39
C PRO A 512 21.17 12.37 7.58
N ALA A 513 21.84 13.00 8.54
CA ALA A 513 21.13 13.69 9.61
C ALA A 513 20.53 14.98 9.04
N GLY A 514 19.21 15.17 9.17
CA GLY A 514 18.53 16.40 8.80
C GLY A 514 18.95 17.59 9.67
N GLY A 515 20.14 18.13 9.40
CA GLY A 515 20.76 19.22 10.13
C GLY A 515 20.48 20.56 9.45
N THR A 516 19.72 21.42 10.11
CA THR A 516 19.58 22.83 9.72
C THR A 516 20.96 23.48 9.57
N ARG A 517 21.25 24.11 8.43
CA ARG A 517 22.47 24.91 8.21
C ARG A 517 22.53 26.05 9.22
N ARG A 518 23.26 25.86 10.33
CA ARG A 518 23.52 26.92 11.30
C ARG A 518 24.66 27.80 10.80
N SER A 519 24.30 28.94 10.22
CA SER A 519 25.25 29.94 9.70
C SER A 519 25.84 30.77 10.84
N ASP A 520 26.74 30.18 11.64
CA ASP A 520 27.49 30.92 12.65
C ASP A 520 28.52 31.84 11.97
N ASN A 521 28.17 33.13 11.93
CA ASN A 521 28.91 34.18 11.25
C ASN A 521 29.76 34.95 12.28
N SER A 522 31.04 34.59 12.42
CA SER A 522 32.01 35.33 13.25
C SER A 522 33.37 35.43 12.57
N ARG A 523 33.86 36.66 12.40
CA ARG A 523 35.20 37.03 11.89
C ARG A 523 36.31 36.49 12.82
N GLU A 524 37.58 36.30 12.45
CA GLU A 524 38.41 37.01 11.47
C GLU A 524 39.77 36.28 11.21
N ASN A 525 40.32 36.43 10.00
CA ASN A 525 41.74 36.39 9.58
C ASN A 525 42.78 35.43 10.22
N SER A 526 43.35 34.53 9.39
CA SER A 526 44.78 34.63 8.98
C SER A 526 45.04 33.88 7.65
N PHE A 527 46.16 34.17 7.00
CA PHE A 527 46.47 33.79 5.61
C PHE A 527 47.39 32.56 5.51
N MET A 528 47.08 31.62 4.61
CA MET A 528 48.03 30.96 3.70
C MET A 528 47.27 30.19 2.61
N LEU A 529 47.87 30.06 1.42
CA LEU A 529 47.21 29.61 0.18
C LEU A 529 47.59 28.18 -0.22
N SER A 530 46.72 27.56 -1.05
CA SER A 530 46.96 26.35 -1.86
C SER A 530 47.30 25.07 -1.05
N ASP A 531 46.37 24.14 -0.86
CA ASP A 531 45.78 23.37 -1.96
C ASP A 531 44.34 22.92 -1.63
N LYS A 532 43.44 22.86 -2.63
CA LYS A 532 42.03 22.50 -2.41
C LYS A 532 41.30 21.94 -3.65
N ALA A 533 41.89 20.94 -4.29
CA ALA A 533 41.19 20.06 -5.22
C ALA A 533 40.96 18.65 -4.61
N ALA A 534 39.93 17.95 -5.09
CA ALA A 534 39.67 16.52 -4.86
C ALA A 534 39.62 16.00 -3.40
N SER A 535 38.51 16.27 -2.69
CA SER A 535 37.97 15.35 -1.67
C SER A 535 36.45 15.45 -1.59
N GLY A 536 35.79 15.06 -2.69
CA GLY A 536 34.34 14.99 -2.80
C GLY A 536 33.76 13.76 -2.10
N LEU A 537 33.79 13.74 -0.76
CA LEU A 537 32.90 12.87 0.01
C LEU A 537 31.47 13.40 -0.13
N MET A 538 30.75 12.91 -1.14
CA MET A 538 29.30 13.12 -1.22
C MET A 538 28.63 12.42 -0.04
N GLU A 539 28.14 13.20 0.92
CA GLU A 539 27.13 12.73 1.85
C GLU A 539 25.90 12.29 1.04
N ALA A 540 25.42 11.06 1.27
CA ALA A 540 24.28 10.52 0.53
C ALA A 540 23.03 11.37 0.77
N VAL A 541 22.49 11.97 -0.29
CA VAL A 541 21.27 12.79 -0.24
C VAL A 541 20.05 11.85 -0.33
N PRO A 542 18.98 12.04 0.47
CA PRO A 542 17.82 11.12 0.42
C PRO A 542 17.19 11.14 -0.98
N GLY A 543 16.79 9.99 -1.49
CA GLY A 543 16.32 9.84 -2.87
C GLY A 543 17.41 9.58 -3.92
N GLN A 544 18.70 9.59 -3.58
CA GLN A 544 19.76 9.12 -4.50
C GLN A 544 19.72 7.60 -4.76
N ALA A 545 19.09 6.82 -3.87
CA ALA A 545 18.91 5.37 -4.00
C ALA A 545 17.45 4.99 -3.71
N PRO A 546 16.49 5.38 -4.57
CA PRO A 546 15.06 5.37 -4.23
C PRO A 546 14.51 3.98 -3.91
N TRP A 547 15.01 2.95 -4.61
CA TRP A 547 14.69 1.54 -4.31
C TRP A 547 15.14 1.10 -2.91
N SER A 548 16.28 1.61 -2.43
CA SER A 548 16.81 1.29 -1.09
C SER A 548 16.06 2.04 0.01
N ASP A 549 15.72 3.31 -0.23
CA ASP A 549 14.87 4.10 0.68
C ASP A 549 13.47 3.47 0.86
N LEU A 550 12.85 3.03 -0.25
CA LEU A 550 11.56 2.33 -0.21
C LEU A 550 11.64 0.89 0.32
N LEU A 551 12.71 0.14 0.01
CA LEU A 551 12.95 -1.18 0.61
C LEU A 551 13.02 -1.06 2.14
N LEU A 552 13.80 -0.11 2.66
CA LEU A 552 13.90 0.11 4.10
C LEU A 552 12.55 0.51 4.70
N TRP A 553 11.81 1.43 4.07
CA TRP A 553 10.45 1.80 4.51
C TRP A 553 9.48 0.60 4.54
N ALA A 554 9.48 -0.24 3.51
CA ALA A 554 8.60 -1.41 3.43
C ALA A 554 8.96 -2.51 4.44
N LEU A 555 10.27 -2.79 4.64
CA LEU A 555 10.76 -3.70 5.67
C LEU A 555 10.38 -3.22 7.08
N LEU A 556 10.56 -1.93 7.32
CA LEU A 556 10.20 -1.26 8.57
C LEU A 556 8.69 -1.42 8.84
N LEU A 557 7.82 -1.09 7.89
CA LEU A 557 6.36 -1.24 8.02
C LEU A 557 5.84 -2.69 7.86
N ASN A 558 6.72 -3.71 7.82
CA ASN A 558 6.35 -5.14 7.68
C ASN A 558 5.57 -5.49 6.38
N ARG A 559 5.76 -4.70 5.32
CA ARG A 559 5.02 -4.80 4.04
C ARG A 559 5.69 -5.78 3.08
N ALA A 560 5.51 -7.07 3.37
CA ALA A 560 6.24 -8.18 2.76
C ALA A 560 6.30 -8.16 1.22
N GLN A 561 5.17 -7.97 0.54
CA GLN A 561 5.12 -8.02 -0.94
C GLN A 561 5.85 -6.84 -1.58
N MET A 562 5.65 -5.61 -1.07
CA MET A 562 6.39 -4.44 -1.55
C MET A 562 7.89 -4.52 -1.22
N ALA A 563 8.26 -5.03 -0.04
CA ALA A 563 9.68 -5.21 0.32
C ALA A 563 10.39 -6.19 -0.62
N LEU A 564 9.74 -7.27 -1.05
CA LEU A 564 10.30 -8.18 -2.05
C LEU A 564 10.48 -7.49 -3.40
N TYR A 565 9.47 -6.75 -3.89
CA TYR A 565 9.57 -6.03 -5.17
C TYR A 565 10.63 -4.92 -5.17
N PHE A 566 10.78 -4.15 -4.09
CA PHE A 566 11.85 -3.14 -3.99
C PHE A 566 13.24 -3.75 -3.82
N TRP A 567 13.34 -5.02 -3.40
CA TRP A 567 14.58 -5.79 -3.40
C TRP A 567 14.90 -6.36 -4.79
N GLU A 568 13.89 -6.88 -5.51
CA GLU A 568 13.99 -7.34 -6.92
C GLU A 568 14.55 -6.22 -7.83
N MET A 569 14.06 -4.99 -7.65
CA MET A 569 14.50 -3.79 -8.38
C MET A 569 15.73 -3.11 -7.74
N GLY A 570 16.24 -3.64 -6.63
CA GLY A 570 17.26 -3.01 -5.80
C GLY A 570 18.71 -3.34 -6.20
N SER A 571 19.65 -2.51 -5.77
CA SER A 571 21.09 -2.78 -5.94
C SER A 571 21.69 -3.56 -4.75
N ASN A 572 22.85 -4.18 -4.99
CA ASN A 572 23.61 -4.93 -3.99
C ASN A 572 22.81 -6.09 -3.35
N SER A 573 21.98 -6.78 -4.14
CA SER A 573 20.87 -7.63 -3.67
C SER A 573 21.24 -8.67 -2.60
N VAL A 574 22.39 -9.35 -2.69
CA VAL A 574 22.87 -10.30 -1.64
C VAL A 574 23.09 -9.59 -0.29
N ALA A 575 23.77 -8.44 -0.29
CA ALA A 575 23.98 -7.66 0.94
C ALA A 575 22.66 -7.07 1.46
N SER A 576 21.79 -6.61 0.56
CA SER A 576 20.46 -6.09 0.89
C SER A 576 19.51 -7.17 1.45
N ALA A 577 19.64 -8.43 1.00
CA ALA A 577 18.89 -9.57 1.54
C ALA A 577 19.33 -9.91 2.98
N LEU A 578 20.65 -9.96 3.22
CA LEU A 578 21.21 -10.19 4.55
C LEU A 578 20.89 -9.04 5.52
N GLY A 579 20.98 -7.79 5.07
CA GLY A 579 20.57 -6.60 5.83
C GLY A 579 19.07 -6.57 6.14
N ALA A 580 18.23 -6.97 5.19
CA ALA A 580 16.78 -7.14 5.41
C ALA A 580 16.49 -8.22 6.46
N SER A 581 17.13 -9.39 6.35
CA SER A 581 16.98 -10.47 7.34
C SER A 581 17.44 -10.05 8.74
N LEU A 582 18.58 -9.34 8.85
CA LEU A 582 19.07 -8.75 10.09
C LEU A 582 18.04 -7.78 10.70
N LEU A 583 17.55 -6.81 9.92
CA LEU A 583 16.59 -5.81 10.39
C LEU A 583 15.29 -6.46 10.87
N LEU A 584 14.73 -7.38 10.09
CA LEU A 584 13.50 -8.10 10.44
C LEU A 584 13.67 -8.99 11.68
N ARG A 585 14.85 -9.61 11.88
CA ARG A 585 15.17 -10.38 13.10
C ARG A 585 15.29 -9.51 14.34
N VAL A 586 15.83 -8.29 14.22
CA VAL A 586 15.89 -7.34 15.34
C VAL A 586 14.49 -6.82 15.67
N LEU A 587 13.70 -6.41 14.66
CA LEU A 587 12.32 -5.96 14.85
C LEU A 587 11.45 -7.07 15.45
N GLY A 588 11.54 -8.31 14.94
CA GLY A 588 10.82 -9.49 15.45
C GLY A 588 11.29 -10.03 16.82
N ARG A 589 12.26 -9.36 17.46
CA ARG A 589 12.64 -9.55 18.88
C ARG A 589 12.13 -8.41 19.79
N LEU A 590 11.80 -7.26 19.22
CA LEU A 590 11.24 -6.10 19.91
C LEU A 590 9.72 -6.06 19.85
N GLU A 591 9.13 -6.79 18.90
CA GLU A 591 7.69 -6.87 18.71
C GLU A 591 6.97 -7.56 19.88
N THR A 592 5.88 -6.95 20.34
CA THR A 592 5.01 -7.45 21.41
C THR A 592 3.88 -8.32 20.88
N GLU A 593 3.41 -8.10 19.66
CA GLU A 593 2.33 -8.90 19.07
C GLU A 593 2.87 -10.20 18.44
N ALA A 594 2.38 -11.35 18.92
CA ALA A 594 2.90 -12.66 18.52
C ALA A 594 2.71 -12.97 17.02
N GLU A 595 1.60 -12.53 16.41
CA GLU A 595 1.37 -12.71 14.97
C GLU A 595 2.31 -11.85 14.13
N GLU A 596 2.48 -10.57 14.47
CA GLU A 596 3.42 -9.69 13.77
C GLU A 596 4.87 -10.18 13.90
N ALA A 597 5.26 -10.63 15.10
CA ALA A 597 6.55 -11.25 15.36
C ALA A 597 6.77 -12.52 14.54
N ALA A 598 5.73 -13.33 14.31
CA ALA A 598 5.79 -14.50 13.44
C ALA A 598 5.98 -14.09 11.96
N ARG A 599 5.17 -13.15 11.45
CA ARG A 599 5.26 -12.64 10.07
C ARG A 599 6.65 -12.04 9.77
N ARG A 600 7.22 -11.25 10.70
CA ARG A 600 8.59 -10.72 10.55
C ARG A 600 9.67 -11.81 10.53
N LYS A 601 9.52 -12.89 11.32
CA LYS A 601 10.46 -14.02 11.32
C LYS A 601 10.39 -14.83 10.03
N GLU A 602 9.19 -15.09 9.52
CA GLU A 602 8.98 -15.76 8.22
C GLU A 602 9.59 -14.94 7.08
N LEU A 603 9.31 -13.64 7.01
CA LEU A 603 9.89 -12.73 6.02
C LEU A 603 11.43 -12.67 6.13
N ALA A 604 11.98 -12.69 7.35
CA ALA A 604 13.43 -12.73 7.56
C ALA A 604 14.08 -14.04 7.06
N ALA A 605 13.40 -15.18 7.22
CA ALA A 605 13.85 -16.46 6.67
C ALA A 605 13.77 -16.46 5.13
N LYS A 606 12.71 -15.88 4.55
CA LYS A 606 12.59 -15.71 3.09
C LYS A 606 13.71 -14.84 2.51
N PHE A 607 14.06 -13.73 3.17
CA PHE A 607 15.20 -12.91 2.75
C PHE A 607 16.56 -13.60 2.97
N GLU A 608 16.71 -14.48 3.97
CA GLU A 608 17.93 -15.31 4.07
C GLU A 608 18.02 -16.25 2.85
N GLY A 609 16.96 -17.00 2.54
CA GLY A 609 16.92 -17.91 1.39
C GLY A 609 17.25 -17.22 0.06
N LEU A 610 16.60 -16.09 -0.23
CA LEU A 610 16.90 -15.29 -1.43
C LEU A 610 18.36 -14.80 -1.49
N GLY A 611 19.01 -14.58 -0.35
CA GLY A 611 20.44 -14.27 -0.27
C GLY A 611 21.34 -15.48 -0.56
N VAL A 612 20.96 -16.67 -0.08
CA VAL A 612 21.63 -17.96 -0.36
C VAL A 612 21.53 -18.30 -1.84
N ASP A 613 20.32 -18.34 -2.39
CA ASP A 613 20.04 -18.77 -3.77
C ASP A 613 20.78 -17.88 -4.78
N LEU A 614 20.67 -16.57 -4.62
CA LEU A 614 21.35 -15.61 -5.51
C LEU A 614 22.88 -15.68 -5.38
N PHE A 615 23.42 -15.85 -4.17
CA PHE A 615 24.85 -16.08 -4.01
C PHE A 615 25.29 -17.44 -4.61
N GLY A 616 24.39 -18.41 -4.65
CA GLY A 616 24.60 -19.72 -5.26
C GLY A 616 24.82 -19.64 -6.76
N GLU A 617 23.95 -18.93 -7.49
CA GLU A 617 24.15 -18.68 -8.91
C GLU A 617 25.41 -17.83 -9.19
N CYS A 618 25.70 -16.84 -8.34
CA CYS A 618 26.96 -16.08 -8.43
C CYS A 618 28.20 -16.98 -8.26
N TYR A 619 28.16 -17.94 -7.33
CA TYR A 619 29.26 -18.88 -7.10
C TYR A 619 29.43 -19.88 -8.26
N ARG A 620 28.33 -20.47 -8.74
CA ARG A 620 28.33 -21.34 -9.94
C ARG A 620 28.85 -20.61 -11.19
N SER A 621 28.57 -19.32 -11.32
CA SER A 621 29.08 -18.49 -12.42
C SER A 621 30.58 -18.17 -12.27
N SER A 622 31.06 -17.86 -11.05
CA SER A 622 32.47 -17.61 -10.79
C SER A 622 32.80 -17.59 -9.29
N GLU A 623 33.53 -18.59 -8.80
CA GLU A 623 34.09 -18.63 -7.44
C GLU A 623 34.94 -17.39 -7.13
N GLU A 624 35.83 -17.00 -8.04
CA GLU A 624 36.79 -15.90 -7.82
C GLU A 624 36.09 -14.52 -7.73
N ARG A 625 35.03 -14.29 -8.51
CA ARG A 625 34.22 -13.06 -8.42
C ARG A 625 33.24 -13.07 -7.24
N SER A 626 32.66 -14.22 -6.91
CA SER A 626 31.75 -14.36 -5.75
C SER A 626 32.49 -14.25 -4.41
N ALA A 627 33.71 -14.78 -4.31
CA ALA A 627 34.61 -14.51 -3.19
C ALA A 627 34.90 -13.01 -3.01
N ARG A 628 35.11 -12.26 -4.10
CA ARG A 628 35.24 -10.80 -4.07
C ARG A 628 33.94 -10.08 -3.67
N LEU A 629 32.76 -10.64 -4.00
CA LEU A 629 31.45 -10.11 -3.58
C LEU A 629 31.23 -10.23 -2.06
N LEU A 630 31.61 -11.35 -1.44
CA LEU A 630 31.49 -11.54 0.02
C LEU A 630 32.31 -10.53 0.83
N LEU A 631 33.46 -10.12 0.30
CA LEU A 631 34.39 -9.18 0.93
C LEU A 631 34.14 -7.70 0.54
N ARG A 632 33.23 -7.44 -0.41
CA ARG A 632 32.86 -6.08 -0.82
C ARG A 632 32.11 -5.37 0.31
N ARG A 633 32.47 -4.11 0.56
CA ARG A 633 31.73 -3.20 1.47
C ARG A 633 30.48 -2.67 0.77
N CYS A 634 29.36 -2.63 1.49
CA CYS A 634 28.09 -2.12 0.99
C CYS A 634 27.74 -0.76 1.61
N PRO A 635 27.78 0.35 0.86
CA PRO A 635 27.56 1.69 1.42
C PRO A 635 26.14 1.89 1.96
N LEU A 636 25.16 1.14 1.43
CA LEU A 636 23.77 1.10 1.90
C LEU A 636 23.62 0.60 3.35
N TRP A 637 24.57 -0.20 3.83
CA TRP A 637 24.53 -0.83 5.16
C TRP A 637 25.77 -0.47 6.00
N GLY A 638 26.16 0.82 5.97
CA GLY A 638 27.24 1.34 6.82
C GLY A 638 28.64 0.84 6.45
N ASP A 639 28.87 0.53 5.17
CA ASP A 639 30.10 -0.10 4.64
C ASP A 639 30.42 -1.50 5.20
N ALA A 640 29.42 -2.17 5.78
CA ALA A 640 29.53 -3.57 6.19
C ALA A 640 29.79 -4.50 4.99
N THR A 641 30.50 -5.60 5.22
CA THR A 641 30.63 -6.70 4.24
C THR A 641 29.48 -7.69 4.37
N CYS A 642 29.23 -8.50 3.33
CA CYS A 642 28.20 -9.54 3.35
C CYS A 642 28.39 -10.50 4.55
N LEU A 643 29.64 -10.88 4.84
CA LEU A 643 29.97 -11.72 5.99
C LEU A 643 29.61 -11.06 7.34
N GLN A 644 29.86 -9.75 7.49
CA GLN A 644 29.50 -9.03 8.72
C GLN A 644 27.99 -8.96 8.94
N LEU A 645 27.22 -8.72 7.87
CA LEU A 645 25.76 -8.72 7.91
C LEU A 645 25.24 -10.13 8.26
N ALA A 646 25.78 -11.18 7.63
CA ALA A 646 25.42 -12.57 7.92
C ALA A 646 25.72 -12.97 9.39
N THR A 647 26.89 -12.60 9.93
CA THR A 647 27.23 -12.85 11.34
C THR A 647 26.27 -12.15 12.30
N GLN A 648 25.94 -10.88 12.05
CA GLN A 648 25.01 -10.15 12.92
C GLN A 648 23.57 -10.68 12.80
N ALA A 649 23.18 -11.20 11.63
CA ALA A 649 21.86 -11.80 11.40
C ALA A 649 21.68 -13.17 12.05
N ASP A 650 22.76 -13.88 12.40
CA ASP A 650 22.76 -15.34 12.63
C ASP A 650 22.23 -16.10 11.40
N ALA A 651 22.72 -15.73 10.21
CA ALA A 651 22.32 -16.29 8.92
C ALA A 651 23.03 -17.64 8.65
N ARG A 652 22.57 -18.69 9.33
CA ARG A 652 23.20 -20.02 9.32
C ARG A 652 23.08 -20.74 7.97
N ALA A 653 22.01 -20.55 7.22
CA ALA A 653 21.88 -21.13 5.89
C ALA A 653 22.86 -20.46 4.91
N PHE A 654 23.09 -19.16 5.05
CA PHE A 654 24.12 -18.44 4.30
C PHE A 654 25.53 -18.91 4.65
N PHE A 655 25.84 -19.16 5.93
CA PHE A 655 27.14 -19.74 6.29
C PHE A 655 27.30 -21.20 5.88
N ALA A 656 26.23 -22.00 5.81
CA ALA A 656 26.28 -23.40 5.39
C ALA A 656 26.58 -23.60 3.90
N GLN A 657 26.58 -22.52 3.10
CA GLN A 657 26.73 -22.57 1.66
C GLN A 657 28.18 -22.81 1.21
N ASP A 658 28.36 -23.71 0.24
CA ASP A 658 29.68 -24.18 -0.24
C ASP A 658 30.64 -23.04 -0.60
N GLY A 659 30.18 -22.00 -1.31
CA GLY A 659 31.03 -20.86 -1.69
C GLY A 659 31.47 -19.98 -0.52
N VAL A 660 30.69 -19.92 0.56
CA VAL A 660 31.09 -19.25 1.80
C VAL A 660 32.08 -20.13 2.56
N GLN A 661 31.84 -21.44 2.62
CA GLN A 661 32.76 -22.41 3.23
C GLN A 661 34.10 -22.52 2.48
N SER A 662 34.12 -22.43 1.14
CA SER A 662 35.33 -22.36 0.33
C SER A 662 36.16 -21.13 0.70
N LEU A 663 35.54 -19.94 0.75
CA LEU A 663 36.24 -18.72 1.14
C LEU A 663 36.75 -18.76 2.59
N LEU A 664 35.96 -19.29 3.54
CA LEU A 664 36.39 -19.44 4.93
C LEU A 664 37.55 -20.45 5.04
N THR A 665 37.50 -21.56 4.31
CA THR A 665 38.58 -22.55 4.21
C THR A 665 39.84 -21.94 3.61
N GLN A 666 39.73 -21.17 2.51
CA GLN A 666 40.86 -20.41 1.96
C GLN A 666 41.44 -19.42 2.98
N LYS A 667 40.60 -18.75 3.78
CA LYS A 667 41.09 -17.85 4.85
C LYS A 667 41.74 -18.59 6.01
N TRP A 668 41.37 -19.84 6.27
CA TRP A 668 41.97 -20.71 7.30
C TRP A 668 43.36 -21.24 6.92
N TRP A 669 43.53 -21.69 5.67
CA TRP A 669 44.82 -22.14 5.13
C TRP A 669 45.73 -20.96 4.70
N GLY A 670 45.15 -19.80 4.39
CA GLY A 670 45.88 -18.58 4.07
C GLY A 670 46.56 -18.65 2.70
N GLU A 671 47.90 -18.72 2.72
CA GLU A 671 48.75 -18.84 1.52
C GLU A 671 49.10 -20.31 1.20
N MET A 672 48.79 -21.23 2.11
CA MET A 672 48.87 -22.68 1.87
C MET A 672 47.64 -23.15 1.09
N ASP A 673 47.79 -24.21 0.30
CA ASP A 673 46.67 -24.78 -0.43
C ASP A 673 45.87 -25.77 0.43
N SER A 674 44.54 -25.77 0.28
CA SER A 674 43.63 -26.60 1.08
C SER A 674 43.71 -28.11 0.76
N THR A 675 44.45 -28.47 -0.27
CA THR A 675 44.81 -29.87 -0.60
C THR A 675 45.88 -30.46 0.33
N THR A 676 46.55 -29.65 1.15
CA THR A 676 47.64 -30.13 2.03
C THR A 676 47.14 -31.08 3.12
N PRO A 677 47.66 -32.32 3.22
CA PRO A 677 47.16 -33.28 4.18
C PRO A 677 47.66 -32.97 5.60
N ILE A 678 46.79 -33.15 6.60
CA ILE A 678 47.02 -32.77 8.01
C ILE A 678 48.28 -33.44 8.59
N TRP A 679 48.62 -34.68 8.18
CA TRP A 679 49.84 -35.34 8.64
C TRP A 679 51.12 -34.64 8.15
N ALA A 680 51.12 -34.04 6.96
CA ALA A 680 52.26 -33.31 6.42
C ALA A 680 52.41 -31.94 7.10
N LEU A 681 51.29 -31.28 7.43
CA LEU A 681 51.26 -30.08 8.28
C LEU A 681 51.90 -30.36 9.65
N VAL A 682 51.48 -31.43 10.34
CA VAL A 682 52.05 -31.83 11.65
C VAL A 682 53.53 -32.18 11.54
N LEU A 683 53.93 -32.94 10.52
CA LEU A 683 55.33 -33.33 10.31
C LEU A 683 56.22 -32.09 10.04
N ALA A 684 55.77 -31.15 9.22
CA ALA A 684 56.50 -29.91 8.94
C ALA A 684 56.52 -28.93 10.12
N PHE A 685 55.49 -28.93 10.98
CA PHE A 685 55.46 -28.14 12.21
C PHE A 685 56.58 -28.59 13.18
N PHE A 686 56.74 -29.89 13.40
CA PHE A 686 57.81 -30.43 14.26
C PHE A 686 59.17 -30.54 13.57
N CYS A 687 59.23 -30.55 12.23
CA CYS A 687 60.47 -30.53 11.45
C CYS A 687 60.47 -29.38 10.41
N PRO A 688 60.71 -28.13 10.83
CA PRO A 688 60.62 -26.94 9.97
C PRO A 688 61.45 -26.96 8.67
N PRO A 689 62.59 -27.68 8.53
CA PRO A 689 63.27 -27.83 7.24
C PRO A 689 62.38 -28.43 6.13
N LEU A 690 61.35 -29.21 6.48
CA LEU A 690 60.43 -29.82 5.52
C LEU A 690 59.53 -28.80 4.81
N ILE A 691 59.36 -27.59 5.35
CA ILE A 691 58.61 -26.48 4.71
C ILE A 691 59.21 -26.13 3.32
N TYR A 692 60.52 -26.36 3.14
CA TYR A 692 61.22 -26.12 1.87
C TYR A 692 61.20 -27.30 0.89
N THR A 693 60.57 -28.41 1.27
CA THR A 693 60.29 -29.57 0.41
C THR A 693 58.89 -29.47 -0.19
N ASP A 694 58.57 -30.28 -1.18
CA ASP A 694 57.28 -30.25 -1.86
C ASP A 694 56.20 -31.13 -1.18
N LEU A 695 56.39 -31.43 0.12
CA LEU A 695 55.34 -31.99 1.00
C LEU A 695 54.21 -30.98 1.29
N ILE A 696 54.47 -29.68 1.12
CA ILE A 696 53.47 -28.62 1.30
C ILE A 696 53.26 -27.89 -0.03
N THR A 697 52.04 -27.99 -0.56
CA THR A 697 51.56 -27.16 -1.65
C THR A 697 51.21 -25.77 -1.13
N PHE A 698 51.93 -24.77 -1.63
CA PHE A 698 51.58 -23.35 -1.46
C PHE A 698 50.80 -22.90 -2.68
N ARG A 699 49.79 -22.04 -2.49
CA ARG A 699 49.06 -21.45 -3.62
C ARG A 699 50.05 -20.61 -4.45
N LYS A 700 50.00 -20.75 -5.78
CA LYS A 700 50.75 -19.87 -6.67
C LYS A 700 50.23 -18.45 -6.48
N SER A 701 51.12 -17.50 -6.23
CA SER A 701 50.80 -16.09 -6.44
C SER A 701 50.59 -15.90 -7.94
N ASP A 702 49.39 -15.53 -8.37
CA ASP A 702 49.11 -15.26 -9.77
C ASP A 702 50.01 -14.13 -10.26
N GLU A 703 50.91 -14.45 -11.20
CA GLU A 703 51.50 -13.44 -12.06
C GLU A 703 50.35 -12.86 -12.89
N GLU A 704 50.19 -11.53 -12.91
CA GLU A 704 49.19 -10.87 -13.78
C GLU A 704 49.42 -11.40 -15.21
N PRO A 705 48.41 -12.05 -15.84
CA PRO A 705 48.62 -12.72 -17.12
C PRO A 705 49.02 -11.66 -18.14
N THR A 706 50.31 -11.63 -18.48
CA THR A 706 50.89 -10.57 -19.30
C THR A 706 50.34 -10.75 -20.70
N GLN A 707 49.41 -9.88 -21.08
CA GLN A 707 48.69 -9.96 -22.34
C GLN A 707 49.69 -9.99 -23.50
N LYS A 708 49.80 -11.17 -24.11
CA LYS A 708 50.46 -11.42 -25.38
C LYS A 708 49.38 -11.92 -26.32
N ASP A 709 48.96 -11.07 -27.23
CA ASP A 709 47.96 -11.41 -28.23
C ASP A 709 48.55 -12.44 -29.22
N PRO A 710 47.80 -13.50 -29.57
CA PRO A 710 47.86 -14.09 -30.90
C PRO A 710 46.90 -13.33 -31.82
N MET A 711 47.33 -13.07 -33.05
CA MET A 711 46.51 -12.37 -34.05
C MET A 711 45.33 -13.21 -34.57
N LEU A 712 44.39 -12.50 -35.18
CA LEU A 712 43.31 -13.01 -36.02
C LEU A 712 43.80 -13.89 -37.17
N ASP A 713 42.91 -14.77 -37.63
CA ASP A 713 42.53 -14.91 -39.05
C ASP A 713 41.12 -15.58 -39.10
N VAL A 714 40.10 -14.95 -39.70
CA VAL A 714 39.52 -15.22 -41.06
C VAL A 714 38.57 -16.45 -41.05
N ASP A 715 37.32 -16.43 -41.52
CA ASP A 715 36.43 -15.46 -42.22
C ASP A 715 35.04 -15.41 -41.51
N GLY A 716 34.15 -14.40 -41.63
CA GLY A 716 33.38 -13.94 -42.81
C GLY A 716 31.95 -14.53 -42.77
N ASP A 717 30.83 -13.87 -43.10
CA ASP A 717 30.48 -12.51 -43.60
C ASP A 717 29.01 -12.21 -43.10
N ILE A 718 28.13 -11.26 -43.49
CA ILE A 718 27.97 -10.26 -44.57
C ILE A 718 26.93 -9.18 -44.18
N ASN A 719 26.93 -8.00 -44.83
CA ASN A 719 25.95 -6.88 -44.79
C ASN A 719 25.85 -6.05 -43.47
N GLY A 720 25.60 -4.73 -43.51
CA GLY A 720 25.44 -3.80 -44.65
C GLY A 720 25.17 -2.34 -44.20
N GLU A 721 25.41 -1.37 -45.10
CA GLU A 721 25.37 0.11 -44.90
C GLU A 721 23.94 0.67 -44.64
N GLY A 722 23.70 1.87 -44.11
CA GLY A 722 24.56 3.04 -43.84
C GLY A 722 23.91 4.13 -42.92
N PRO A 723 24.06 5.46 -43.18
CA PRO A 723 24.86 6.31 -42.27
C PRO A 723 24.22 7.68 -41.83
N VAL A 724 25.04 8.57 -41.20
CA VAL A 724 24.84 10.03 -40.89
C VAL A 724 24.07 10.35 -39.58
N GLU A 725 24.50 11.22 -38.63
CA GLU A 725 25.75 12.00 -38.43
C GLU A 725 26.08 12.24 -36.92
N ALA A 726 27.13 13.05 -36.63
CA ALA A 726 27.72 13.29 -35.29
C ALA A 726 26.88 14.20 -34.34
N THR A 727 27.23 14.39 -33.05
CA THR A 727 28.23 15.41 -32.62
C THR A 727 28.68 15.23 -31.15
N GLU A 728 29.99 15.02 -30.93
CA GLU A 728 30.79 15.27 -29.69
C GLU A 728 30.39 14.61 -28.34
N PRO A 729 31.22 14.70 -27.25
CA PRO A 729 32.56 14.12 -27.19
C PRO A 729 32.81 13.25 -25.92
N PRO A 730 33.78 12.31 -25.93
CA PRO A 730 34.13 11.53 -24.75
C PRO A 730 35.14 12.27 -23.85
N GLU A 731 34.66 12.93 -22.78
CA GLU A 731 35.55 13.46 -21.73
C GLU A 731 36.30 12.33 -21.01
N LYS A 732 37.62 12.26 -21.23
CA LYS A 732 38.53 11.40 -20.47
C LYS A 732 38.96 12.09 -19.18
N MET A 733 38.34 11.73 -18.06
CA MET A 733 38.89 11.98 -16.72
C MET A 733 38.94 10.66 -15.92
N PRO A 734 39.93 10.49 -15.02
CA PRO A 734 40.45 9.16 -14.72
C PRO A 734 39.83 8.52 -13.47
N LEU A 735 39.62 7.20 -13.53
CA LEU A 735 39.45 6.39 -12.32
C LEU A 735 40.82 6.18 -11.63
N GLY A 736 41.35 7.26 -11.07
CA GLY A 736 42.54 7.28 -10.23
C GLY A 736 42.28 6.58 -8.91
N VAL A 737 42.15 5.25 -8.93
CA VAL A 737 42.03 4.42 -7.72
C VAL A 737 43.31 4.58 -6.91
N LEU A 738 43.22 5.36 -5.84
CA LEU A 738 44.24 5.48 -4.80
C LEU A 738 44.50 4.10 -4.20
N ARG A 739 45.47 3.39 -4.78
CA ARG A 739 46.10 2.22 -4.14
C ARG A 739 46.55 2.67 -2.74
N PRO A 740 46.26 1.93 -1.66
CA PRO A 740 46.94 2.16 -0.39
C PRO A 740 48.46 2.08 -0.65
N PRO A 741 49.29 2.80 0.11
CA PRO A 741 50.73 2.80 -0.11
C PRO A 741 51.25 1.36 -0.01
N ARG A 742 51.60 0.76 -1.15
CA ARG A 742 52.32 -0.52 -1.18
C ARG A 742 53.52 -0.34 -0.25
N ARG A 743 53.65 -1.20 0.77
CA ARG A 743 54.93 -1.32 1.48
C ARG A 743 55.99 -1.53 0.40
N ARG A 744 57.02 -0.68 0.44
CA ARG A 744 58.07 -0.68 -0.57
C ARG A 744 58.82 -2.01 -0.41
N ASP A 745 58.60 -2.95 -1.33
CA ASP A 745 59.23 -4.28 -1.32
C ASP A 745 60.72 -4.15 -1.66
N CYS A 746 61.48 -3.63 -0.69
CA CYS A 746 62.94 -3.51 -0.71
C CYS A 746 63.62 -4.88 -0.49
N CYS A 747 63.14 -5.91 -1.21
CA CYS A 747 63.69 -7.27 -1.24
C CYS A 747 63.33 -7.99 -2.57
N GLY A 748 63.48 -7.30 -3.70
CA GLY A 748 63.54 -7.93 -5.03
C GLY A 748 64.82 -8.74 -5.19
N GLY A 749 64.88 -9.94 -4.60
CA GLY A 749 66.09 -10.79 -4.61
C GLY A 749 66.10 -12.03 -3.70
N CYS A 750 65.03 -12.37 -2.99
CA CYS A 750 64.99 -13.60 -2.17
C CYS A 750 64.59 -14.83 -3.02
N LEU A 751 65.26 -15.98 -2.80
CA LEU A 751 64.93 -17.24 -3.46
C LEU A 751 63.46 -17.64 -3.23
N PRO A 752 62.76 -18.24 -4.23
CA PRO A 752 61.36 -18.62 -4.11
C PRO A 752 61.05 -19.51 -2.89
N ARG A 753 61.98 -20.39 -2.51
CA ARG A 753 61.80 -21.27 -1.33
C ARG A 753 61.79 -20.49 0.00
N LEU A 754 62.53 -19.40 0.14
CA LEU A 754 62.58 -18.62 1.39
C LEU A 754 61.26 -17.90 1.70
N ARG A 755 60.42 -17.64 0.70
CA ARG A 755 59.06 -17.08 0.91
C ARG A 755 58.11 -18.05 1.63
N ARG A 756 58.34 -19.37 1.53
CA ARG A 756 57.49 -20.40 2.18
C ARG A 756 57.47 -20.29 3.70
N TRP A 757 58.54 -19.77 4.33
CA TRP A 757 58.63 -19.64 5.80
C TRP A 757 57.59 -18.68 6.40
N PRO A 758 57.52 -17.38 6.03
CA PRO A 758 56.47 -16.49 6.51
C PRO A 758 55.07 -16.88 6.01
N GLN A 759 54.95 -17.54 4.86
CA GLN A 759 53.66 -18.06 4.37
C GLN A 759 53.13 -19.20 5.26
N PHE A 760 53.99 -20.12 5.71
CA PHE A 760 53.62 -21.21 6.62
C PHE A 760 53.27 -20.68 8.01
N TRP A 761 54.16 -19.92 8.65
CA TRP A 761 53.96 -19.42 10.02
C TRP A 761 52.96 -18.26 10.12
N GLY A 762 52.55 -17.67 8.99
CA GLY A 762 51.48 -16.67 8.91
C GLY A 762 50.07 -17.24 8.71
N ALA A 763 49.94 -18.56 8.49
CA ALA A 763 48.64 -19.20 8.27
C ALA A 763 47.88 -19.44 9.59
N PRO A 764 46.56 -19.14 9.67
CA PRO A 764 45.77 -19.42 10.87
C PRO A 764 45.83 -20.87 11.35
N VAL A 765 45.89 -21.84 10.43
CA VAL A 765 46.00 -23.27 10.75
C VAL A 765 47.29 -23.65 11.49
N THR A 766 48.43 -23.01 11.20
CA THR A 766 49.71 -23.29 11.90
C THR A 766 49.77 -22.59 13.24
N ALA A 767 49.21 -21.38 13.35
CA ALA A 767 49.03 -20.69 14.63
C ALA A 767 48.11 -21.49 15.58
N PHE A 768 47.02 -22.05 15.05
CA PHE A 768 46.13 -22.95 15.81
C PHE A 768 46.84 -24.22 16.26
N MET A 769 47.59 -24.89 15.37
CA MET A 769 48.41 -26.06 15.73
C MET A 769 49.42 -25.71 16.85
N GLY A 770 50.06 -24.54 16.75
CA GLY A 770 50.95 -24.00 17.78
C GLY A 770 50.26 -23.81 19.13
N ASN A 771 49.06 -23.22 19.15
CA ASN A 771 48.28 -23.04 20.36
C ASN A 771 47.86 -24.38 20.98
N VAL A 772 47.43 -25.37 20.17
CA VAL A 772 47.06 -26.70 20.67
C VAL A 772 48.27 -27.44 21.26
N VAL A 773 49.41 -27.46 20.57
CA VAL A 773 50.64 -28.10 21.09
C VAL A 773 51.15 -27.39 22.35
N SER A 774 51.12 -26.05 22.37
CA SER A 774 51.46 -25.21 23.53
C SER A 774 50.57 -25.55 24.74
N TYR A 775 49.24 -25.62 24.54
CA TYR A 775 48.29 -25.90 25.61
C TYR A 775 48.40 -27.35 26.14
N LEU A 776 48.66 -28.33 25.27
CA LEU A 776 48.93 -29.71 25.69
C LEU A 776 50.22 -29.82 26.52
N LEU A 777 51.29 -29.09 26.14
CA LEU A 777 52.52 -29.02 26.93
C LEU A 777 52.31 -28.33 28.29
N PHE A 778 51.50 -27.26 28.33
CA PHE A 778 51.08 -26.61 29.58
C PHE A 778 50.31 -27.56 30.49
N LEU A 779 49.33 -28.32 29.98
CA LEU A 779 48.57 -29.30 30.76
C LEU A 779 49.45 -30.44 31.28
N LEU A 780 50.41 -30.92 30.49
CA LEU A 780 51.37 -31.95 30.91
C LEU A 780 52.33 -31.42 31.99
N LEU A 781 52.80 -30.17 31.87
CA LEU A 781 53.60 -29.50 32.90
C LEU A 781 52.80 -29.30 34.19
N PHE A 782 51.57 -28.80 34.10
CA PHE A 782 50.66 -28.61 35.22
C PHE A 782 50.39 -29.93 35.96
N ALA A 783 50.01 -30.99 35.23
CA ALA A 783 49.74 -32.30 35.81
C ALA A 783 50.99 -32.91 36.47
N ARG A 784 52.17 -32.75 35.86
CA ARG A 784 53.44 -33.21 36.44
C ARG A 784 53.76 -32.48 37.74
N VAL A 785 53.72 -31.14 37.73
CA VAL A 785 54.01 -30.31 38.91
C VAL A 785 53.05 -30.68 40.05
N LEU A 786 51.75 -30.80 39.76
CA LEU A 786 50.72 -31.13 40.76
C LEU A 786 50.85 -32.55 41.35
N LEU A 787 51.29 -33.53 40.56
CA LEU A 787 51.34 -34.95 40.97
C LEU A 787 52.69 -35.41 41.54
N ILE A 788 53.79 -34.71 41.23
CA ILE A 788 55.15 -35.15 41.54
C ILE A 788 55.96 -34.06 42.23
N ASP A 789 56.00 -32.85 41.66
CA ASP A 789 56.98 -31.82 42.02
C ASP A 789 56.39 -30.72 42.96
N PHE A 790 55.32 -31.03 43.72
CA PHE A 790 54.57 -30.10 44.60
C PHE A 790 55.03 -30.15 46.07
N GLU A 791 56.22 -29.59 46.34
CA GLU A 791 56.78 -29.52 47.70
C GLU A 791 56.37 -28.24 48.46
N PRO A 792 56.34 -28.24 49.81
CA PRO A 792 55.86 -27.11 50.61
C PRO A 792 56.91 -26.05 50.98
N GLU A 793 58.22 -26.36 50.91
CA GLU A 793 59.25 -25.43 51.44
C GLU A 793 59.77 -24.42 50.41
N ARG A 794 59.84 -24.78 49.12
CA ARG A 794 60.34 -23.91 48.03
C ARG A 794 59.66 -24.24 46.70
N PRO A 795 59.37 -23.26 45.84
CA PRO A 795 58.85 -23.53 44.52
C PRO A 795 59.91 -24.16 43.60
N SER A 796 59.50 -25.15 42.81
CA SER A 796 60.40 -25.84 41.88
C SER A 796 60.62 -25.02 40.60
N VAL A 797 61.69 -25.30 39.84
CA VAL A 797 61.96 -24.60 38.57
C VAL A 797 60.85 -24.86 37.54
N LEU A 798 60.25 -26.06 37.56
CA LEU A 798 59.11 -26.42 36.71
C LEU A 798 57.82 -25.67 37.11
N GLU A 799 57.66 -25.39 38.40
CA GLU A 799 56.54 -24.60 38.91
C GLU A 799 56.69 -23.11 38.62
N LEU A 800 57.90 -22.54 38.73
CA LEU A 800 58.17 -21.17 38.29
C LEU A 800 57.93 -21.00 36.77
N LEU A 801 58.26 -22.02 35.97
CA LEU A 801 57.92 -22.07 34.54
C LEU A 801 56.39 -22.13 34.31
N LEU A 802 55.68 -22.93 35.11
CA LEU A 802 54.22 -23.05 35.07
C LEU A 802 53.53 -21.72 35.43
N TYR A 803 54.01 -21.01 36.47
CA TYR A 803 53.52 -19.69 36.87
C TYR A 803 53.73 -18.66 35.74
N PHE A 804 54.91 -18.66 35.10
CA PHE A 804 55.19 -17.79 33.96
C PHE A 804 54.26 -18.08 32.77
N TRP A 805 53.93 -19.35 32.52
CA TRP A 805 53.01 -19.76 31.44
C TRP A 805 51.55 -19.39 31.74
N ALA A 806 51.09 -19.54 32.99
CA ALA A 806 49.78 -19.05 33.40
C ALA A 806 49.68 -17.52 33.30
N PHE A 807 50.78 -16.80 33.58
CA PHE A 807 50.86 -15.36 33.39
C PHE A 807 50.80 -14.94 31.91
N THR A 808 51.44 -15.67 30.98
CA THR A 808 51.31 -15.36 29.55
C THR A 808 49.90 -15.60 29.02
N LEU A 809 49.18 -16.62 29.50
CA LEU A 809 47.75 -16.82 29.22
C LEU A 809 46.90 -15.66 29.77
N LEU A 810 47.14 -15.20 31.01
CA LEU A 810 46.47 -14.03 31.58
C LEU A 810 46.75 -12.75 30.78
N CYS A 811 47.97 -12.55 30.30
CA CYS A 811 48.31 -11.45 29.40
C CYS A 811 47.62 -11.55 28.05
N GLU A 812 47.42 -12.76 27.52
CA GLU A 812 46.71 -13.00 26.26
C GLU A 812 45.21 -12.68 26.42
N GLU A 813 44.54 -13.11 27.48
CA GLU A 813 43.14 -12.75 27.73
C GLU A 813 42.95 -11.24 27.98
N PHE A 814 43.90 -10.61 28.66
CA PHE A 814 43.93 -9.15 28.77
C PHE A 814 44.13 -8.48 27.39
N ARG A 815 44.95 -9.07 26.50
CA ARG A 815 45.12 -8.66 25.11
C ARG A 815 43.85 -8.90 24.30
N GLN A 816 43.05 -9.93 24.55
CA GLN A 816 41.75 -10.15 23.89
C GLN A 816 40.74 -9.07 24.32
N GLY A 817 40.54 -8.90 25.64
CA GLY A 817 39.59 -7.95 26.23
C GLY A 817 39.85 -6.49 25.84
N LEU A 818 41.13 -6.06 25.82
CA LEU A 818 41.50 -4.72 25.34
C LEU A 818 41.63 -4.63 23.81
N GLY A 819 42.20 -5.66 23.19
CA GLY A 819 42.67 -5.69 21.80
C GLY A 819 41.60 -5.94 20.75
N SER A 820 40.34 -6.16 21.16
CA SER A 820 39.14 -6.07 20.32
C SER A 820 39.02 -4.74 19.52
N GLY A 821 39.82 -3.72 19.85
CA GLY A 821 40.03 -2.53 19.01
C GLY A 821 41.45 -2.33 18.47
N LEU A 822 42.44 -3.15 18.86
CA LEU A 822 43.84 -2.98 18.46
C LEU A 822 44.22 -3.81 17.23
N GLY A 823 43.59 -4.98 17.02
CA GLY A 823 43.77 -5.76 15.78
C GLY A 823 43.44 -4.98 14.51
N SER A 824 42.52 -4.00 14.61
CA SER A 824 42.19 -3.07 13.52
C SER A 824 43.29 -2.07 13.15
N LEU A 825 44.39 -1.99 13.91
CA LEU A 825 45.56 -1.15 13.58
C LEU A 825 46.65 -1.91 12.82
N ALA A 826 46.62 -3.25 12.82
CA ALA A 826 47.56 -4.07 12.05
C ALA A 826 47.22 -4.10 10.54
N MET A 827 45.95 -3.96 10.19
CA MET A 827 45.46 -3.78 8.82
C MET A 827 45.24 -2.28 8.54
N GLY A 828 46.30 -1.60 8.10
CA GLY A 828 46.30 -0.15 7.92
C GLY A 828 45.32 0.36 6.86
N GLY A 829 44.25 1.03 7.31
CA GLY A 829 43.38 1.87 6.49
C GLY A 829 43.32 3.28 7.07
N PRO A 830 43.64 4.35 6.31
CA PRO A 830 43.56 5.72 6.80
C PRO A 830 42.10 6.22 6.80
N GLY A 831 41.76 7.08 7.78
CA GLY A 831 40.53 7.86 7.78
C GLY A 831 39.30 7.21 8.43
N THR A 832 39.20 7.33 9.76
CA THR A 832 37.95 7.64 10.47
C THR A 832 38.25 7.92 11.94
N ASP A 833 37.67 8.98 12.50
CA ASP A 833 37.92 9.37 13.89
C ASP A 833 37.28 8.38 14.87
N SER A 834 38.07 7.39 15.27
CA SER A 834 37.70 6.28 16.15
C SER A 834 37.54 6.74 17.61
N HIS A 835 36.58 7.63 17.87
CA HIS A 835 36.16 8.01 19.21
C HIS A 835 35.84 6.74 20.03
N ARG A 836 36.73 6.46 20.99
CA ARG A 836 36.82 5.20 21.73
C ARG A 836 35.45 4.73 22.20
N ALA A 837 35.00 3.57 21.71
CA ALA A 837 33.85 2.88 22.30
C ALA A 837 34.14 2.65 23.79
N PRO A 838 33.23 3.03 24.71
CA PRO A 838 33.52 3.05 26.14
C PRO A 838 33.85 1.64 26.64
N LEU A 839 34.93 1.52 27.43
CA LEU A 839 35.48 0.25 27.90
C LEU A 839 34.40 -0.68 28.51
N ARG A 840 33.43 -0.10 29.24
CA ARG A 840 32.27 -0.81 29.79
C ARG A 840 31.51 -1.67 28.76
N ARG A 841 31.29 -1.18 27.53
CA ARG A 841 30.57 -1.93 26.48
C ARG A 841 31.45 -3.01 25.83
N ARG A 842 32.79 -2.84 25.81
CA ARG A 842 33.73 -3.89 25.37
C ARG A 842 33.79 -5.02 26.40
N LEU A 843 33.96 -4.66 27.68
CA LEU A 843 33.96 -5.61 28.78
C LEU A 843 32.64 -6.37 28.88
N GLN A 844 31.49 -5.70 28.67
CA GLN A 844 30.17 -6.36 28.64
C GLN A 844 30.02 -7.37 27.49
N LEU A 845 30.63 -7.11 26.32
CA LEU A 845 30.63 -8.07 25.21
C LEU A 845 31.58 -9.24 25.47
N TYR A 846 32.79 -8.97 25.96
CA TYR A 846 33.75 -10.00 26.35
C TYR A 846 33.18 -10.95 27.42
N LEU A 847 32.56 -10.38 28.47
CA LEU A 847 31.87 -11.13 29.53
C LEU A 847 30.55 -11.78 29.10
N SER A 848 30.07 -11.58 27.87
CA SER A 848 28.85 -12.24 27.37
C SER A 848 29.11 -13.60 26.72
N ASP A 849 30.37 -13.95 26.46
CA ASP A 849 30.77 -15.28 26.01
C ASP A 849 30.97 -16.22 27.21
N ALA A 850 30.48 -17.44 27.11
CA ALA A 850 30.62 -18.47 28.14
C ALA A 850 32.07 -18.98 28.25
N TRP A 851 32.85 -18.98 27.17
CA TRP A 851 34.26 -19.39 27.19
C TRP A 851 35.10 -18.39 27.99
N ASN A 852 35.04 -17.11 27.63
CA ASN A 852 35.71 -16.03 28.36
C ASN A 852 35.32 -15.97 29.86
N GLN A 853 34.10 -16.36 30.22
CA GLN A 853 33.69 -16.52 31.62
C GLN A 853 34.42 -17.69 32.31
N CYS A 854 34.51 -18.85 31.64
CA CYS A 854 35.23 -20.01 32.15
C CYS A 854 36.74 -19.73 32.29
N ASP A 855 37.35 -19.07 31.31
CA ASP A 855 38.78 -18.73 31.32
C ASP A 855 39.12 -17.73 32.43
N LEU A 856 38.27 -16.70 32.64
CA LEU A 856 38.40 -15.80 33.79
C LEU A 856 38.27 -16.53 35.13
N VAL A 857 37.34 -17.49 35.25
CA VAL A 857 37.18 -18.29 36.47
C VAL A 857 38.39 -19.20 36.69
N ALA A 858 38.88 -19.87 35.65
CA ALA A 858 40.06 -20.73 35.73
C ALA A 858 41.32 -19.94 36.14
N LEU A 859 41.56 -18.78 35.52
CA LEU A 859 42.67 -17.90 35.87
C LEU A 859 42.53 -17.31 37.28
N ALA A 860 41.32 -16.93 37.71
CA ALA A 860 41.07 -16.47 39.08
C ALA A 860 41.31 -17.58 40.11
N CYS A 861 40.83 -18.80 39.86
CA CYS A 861 41.11 -19.97 40.70
C CYS A 861 42.60 -20.31 40.75
N PHE A 862 43.33 -20.19 39.63
CA PHE A 862 44.78 -20.40 39.59
C PHE A 862 45.51 -19.35 40.44
N VAL A 863 45.19 -18.06 40.28
CA VAL A 863 45.80 -16.97 41.08
C VAL A 863 45.48 -17.11 42.57
N LEU A 864 44.25 -17.51 42.93
CA LEU A 864 43.89 -17.80 44.32
C LEU A 864 44.63 -19.02 44.87
N GLY A 865 44.78 -20.08 44.09
CA GLY A 865 45.54 -21.27 44.48
C GLY A 865 47.02 -20.97 44.71
N VAL A 866 47.65 -20.20 43.81
CA VAL A 866 49.04 -19.73 43.95
C VAL A 866 49.21 -18.72 45.09
N GLY A 867 48.16 -17.99 45.48
CA GLY A 867 48.16 -17.10 46.65
C GLY A 867 47.80 -17.77 47.98
N CYS A 868 47.34 -19.02 47.95
CA CYS A 868 47.08 -19.86 49.13
C CYS A 868 48.22 -20.87 49.38
N ARG A 869 49.24 -20.87 48.51
CA ARG A 869 50.49 -21.62 48.63
C ARG A 869 51.64 -20.68 49.03
#